data_AF-A0A1F9S366-F1
#
_entry.id   AF-A0A1F9S366-F1
#
_cell.length_a   1.000
_cell.length_b   1.000
_cell.length_c   1.000
_cell.angle_alpha   90.00
_cell.angle_beta   90.00
_cell.angle_gamma   90.00
#
_symmetry.space_group_name_H-M   'P 1'
#
loop_
_entity.id
_entity.type
_entity.pdbx_description
1 polymer ?
#
loop_
_entity_poly.entity_id
_entity_poly.type
_entity_poly.pdbx_seq_one_letter_code
_entity_poly.pdbx_strand_id
1 'polypeptide(L)'
;MSNPLQELANFGQSPWLDMISRRMLESGELARLIAEDGAKGVTSNPTLFDKAVSGSADYDPILRRALAEGVSEPHALFERIAIGDIRDAADALRPVYESSQGVDGYVSLEVSPTLAYDKDGTLAEAKRLWEAVGRKNLMIKIPATRPCLPAVEAALAQGLNVNVTLIFSLERYAAVMNSYLAALERRAKEGLPLAPIASVASFFVSRIDTAVDSLLPEGSPLKGRAAVANAKTAYHLFRKIFASPRFEALRQQGARVQRPLWASTGTKDPKYSDVLYVDGLIGPDTVNTIPPATWEAFRGHGQPAETLTAGVDEAKKLLESLKANGVDMGAVTAGLEDAGVKAFADSFESLLRNLAKKAEALRAAAHAPDAIPEAAQDRAAPAPAAHAPDAIPEAAQDRAAPADIVRRLWACDAGLWKTEEAHQRIIRNSLGWLRMPEAMPGRAAEIMAFVEEVRGAGFEHAVVLGMGGSSLAPEVLRRTFGRRHGYPTLHVLDSTDPDTVAAIEAAADPAKTLYIVASKSGTTTEPVAFQNYFLGKVRALKGDRAGEHFVAITDPGTFLEGFAREQRFRKTFINYADIGGRYSALSCFGMVPAALMGIDLQTFLARAGRMAEACKSVDETANPGLRLGLELAEQAAAGRDKITFLMSPEIESFGLWLEQLIAESIGKEGKGVVPITGEPIRLPEEYAADKVFVCIQTEGAADTRCSEVVRGLEAAGKPVFRIALVDALDLGAEFFRWEVATAVIGAMLGIDPFDQPDVQKAKDKTKTLLAELKQTGRLPSPEKHWEAEGLSLSFSQAAAGAAAGGTSSVEEPLARFLALAKKNDYIGLQVYLPSDGRHDEVLFEMRRALIRTRACSVQWGYGPRYLHSTGQLHKGGEDNGLFLVLCADGGTDLPIPDMACSFRQLVTAQAIGDFQALEAAGRRAVFIRVPADPAAALRRIADAVGQTVQVS
;
A
#
# COMPACT_ATOMS: atom_id res chain seq x y z
N MET A 1 5.94 -25.98 -17.48
CA MET A 1 5.51 -25.91 -18.90
C MET A 1 6.21 -24.72 -19.52
N SER A 2 6.64 -24.80 -20.77
CA SER A 2 7.20 -23.64 -21.49
C SER A 2 6.13 -22.55 -21.55
N ASN A 3 6.49 -21.29 -21.30
CA ASN A 3 5.58 -20.16 -21.46
C ASN A 3 5.78 -19.50 -22.85
N PRO A 4 4.83 -18.67 -23.32
CA PRO A 4 4.89 -18.06 -24.64
C PRO A 4 6.18 -17.27 -24.93
N LEU A 5 6.80 -16.64 -23.93
CA LEU A 5 8.05 -15.88 -24.12
C LEU A 5 9.23 -16.80 -24.46
N GLN A 6 9.31 -17.96 -23.81
CA GLN A 6 10.33 -18.96 -24.11
C GLN A 6 10.16 -19.52 -25.54
N GLU A 7 8.91 -19.63 -26.01
CA GLU A 7 8.59 -20.14 -27.34
C GLU A 7 9.00 -19.18 -28.47
N LEU A 8 9.18 -17.88 -28.20
CA LEU A 8 9.68 -16.91 -29.20
C LEU A 8 11.01 -17.34 -29.82
N ALA A 9 11.85 -18.03 -29.05
CA ALA A 9 13.13 -18.55 -29.53
C ALA A 9 12.95 -19.56 -30.69
N ASN A 10 11.84 -20.32 -30.72
CA ASN A 10 11.53 -21.27 -31.80
C ASN A 10 11.29 -20.56 -33.14
N PHE A 11 10.92 -19.28 -33.11
CA PHE A 11 10.70 -18.44 -34.29
C PHE A 11 11.90 -17.52 -34.58
N GLY A 12 13.01 -17.67 -33.86
CA GLY A 12 14.20 -16.84 -34.02
C GLY A 12 14.04 -15.41 -33.52
N GLN A 13 13.06 -15.14 -32.65
CA GLN A 13 12.89 -13.85 -31.97
C GLN A 13 13.42 -13.91 -30.54
N SER A 14 14.13 -12.86 -30.13
CA SER A 14 14.69 -12.75 -28.77
C SER A 14 13.90 -11.75 -27.92
N PRO A 15 13.32 -12.15 -26.79
CA PRO A 15 12.63 -11.23 -25.88
C PRO A 15 13.64 -10.49 -25.00
N TRP A 16 13.65 -9.18 -25.09
CA TRP A 16 14.42 -8.29 -24.22
C TRP A 16 13.47 -7.50 -23.31
N LEU A 17 13.89 -7.23 -22.08
CA LEU A 17 13.09 -6.42 -21.17
C LEU A 17 13.38 -4.94 -21.37
N ASP A 18 12.35 -4.13 -21.57
CA ASP A 18 12.49 -2.67 -21.69
C ASP A 18 12.48 -1.97 -20.32
N MET A 19 13.30 -2.46 -19.39
CA MET A 19 13.48 -1.89 -18.06
C MET A 19 14.78 -2.39 -17.43
N ILE A 20 15.41 -1.51 -16.63
CA ILE A 20 16.45 -1.86 -15.67
C ILE A 20 16.24 -1.00 -14.42
N SER A 21 16.39 -1.60 -13.24
CA SER A 21 16.37 -0.89 -11.96
C SER A 21 17.27 -1.58 -10.95
N ARG A 22 17.77 -0.83 -9.97
CA ARG A 22 18.62 -1.37 -8.90
C ARG A 22 17.93 -2.50 -8.15
N ARG A 23 16.67 -2.28 -7.78
CA ARG A 23 15.83 -3.26 -7.08
C ARG A 23 15.69 -4.58 -7.84
N MET A 24 15.48 -4.54 -9.17
CA MET A 24 15.37 -5.74 -10.01
C MET A 24 16.67 -6.56 -10.02
N LEU A 25 17.82 -5.89 -9.94
CA LEU A 25 19.13 -6.54 -9.93
C LEU A 25 19.44 -7.16 -8.57
N GLU A 26 19.15 -6.43 -7.48
CA GLU A 26 19.43 -6.89 -6.12
C GLU A 26 18.44 -7.96 -5.63
N SER A 27 17.17 -7.90 -6.05
CA SER A 27 16.16 -8.90 -5.68
C SER A 27 16.34 -10.25 -6.39
N GLY A 28 17.19 -10.31 -7.42
CA GLY A 28 17.33 -11.48 -8.29
C GLY A 28 16.22 -11.60 -9.34
N GLU A 29 15.33 -10.60 -9.49
CA GLU A 29 14.25 -10.62 -10.47
C GLU A 29 14.77 -10.79 -11.90
N LEU A 30 15.83 -10.08 -12.31
CA LEU A 30 16.39 -10.25 -13.65
C LEU A 30 16.90 -11.69 -13.88
N ALA A 31 17.56 -12.28 -12.88
CA ALA A 31 18.03 -13.66 -12.95
C ALA A 31 16.86 -14.65 -13.09
N ARG A 32 15.76 -14.38 -12.37
CA ARG A 32 14.51 -15.15 -12.49
C ARG A 32 13.91 -15.03 -13.88
N LEU A 33 13.78 -13.82 -14.45
CA LEU A 33 13.24 -13.61 -15.80
C LEU A 33 14.10 -14.29 -16.88
N ILE A 34 15.43 -14.32 -16.72
CA ILE A 34 16.32 -15.08 -17.59
C ILE A 34 16.01 -16.58 -17.52
N ALA A 35 15.86 -17.12 -16.32
CA ALA A 35 15.65 -18.56 -16.11
C ALA A 35 14.25 -19.03 -16.49
N GLU A 36 13.21 -18.29 -16.09
CA GLU A 36 11.81 -18.70 -16.17
C GLU A 36 11.15 -18.29 -17.48
N ASP A 37 11.54 -17.14 -18.05
CA ASP A 37 10.93 -16.61 -19.27
C ASP A 37 11.84 -16.62 -20.49
N GLY A 38 13.12 -16.97 -20.28
CA GLY A 38 14.10 -16.92 -21.34
C GLY A 38 14.43 -15.49 -21.77
N ALA A 39 14.48 -14.53 -20.83
CA ALA A 39 14.92 -13.17 -21.14
C ALA A 39 16.34 -13.16 -21.72
N LYS A 40 16.52 -12.47 -22.85
CA LYS A 40 17.74 -12.52 -23.66
C LYS A 40 18.52 -11.20 -23.73
N GLY A 41 18.05 -10.18 -23.03
CA GLY A 41 18.70 -8.88 -22.97
C GLY A 41 17.82 -7.85 -22.27
N VAL A 42 18.37 -6.68 -22.00
CA VAL A 42 17.61 -5.57 -21.40
C VAL A 42 18.02 -4.23 -22.01
N THR A 43 17.07 -3.29 -22.06
CA THR A 43 17.31 -1.91 -22.48
C THR A 43 17.02 -0.92 -21.37
N SER A 44 17.81 0.16 -21.33
CA SER A 44 17.54 1.32 -20.48
C SER A 44 16.79 2.42 -21.24
N ASN A 45 16.02 3.21 -20.48
CA ASN A 45 15.31 4.40 -20.93
C ASN A 45 15.40 5.47 -19.83
N PRO A 46 15.83 6.72 -20.14
CA PRO A 46 15.91 7.81 -19.17
C PRO A 46 14.64 8.04 -18.35
N THR A 47 13.46 7.87 -18.94
CA THR A 47 12.17 8.07 -18.24
C THR A 47 11.93 7.02 -17.15
N LEU A 48 12.32 5.77 -17.40
CA LEU A 48 12.19 4.69 -16.43
C LEU A 48 13.28 4.79 -15.36
N PHE A 49 14.49 5.21 -15.74
CA PHE A 49 15.55 5.55 -14.80
C PHE A 49 15.16 6.70 -13.87
N ASP A 50 14.52 7.77 -14.36
CA ASP A 50 14.04 8.88 -13.51
C ASP A 50 13.05 8.36 -12.46
N LYS A 51 12.07 7.56 -12.89
CA LYS A 51 11.11 6.93 -11.96
C LYS A 51 11.79 6.04 -10.92
N ALA A 52 12.79 5.26 -11.32
CA ALA A 52 13.51 4.37 -10.43
C ALA A 52 14.41 5.15 -9.44
N VAL A 53 15.10 6.20 -9.90
CA VAL A 53 16.03 6.98 -9.08
C VAL A 53 15.32 7.98 -8.18
N SER A 54 14.29 8.67 -8.70
CA SER A 54 13.58 9.75 -8.00
C SER A 54 12.39 9.24 -7.17
N GLY A 55 11.83 8.07 -7.49
CA GLY A 55 10.62 7.52 -6.87
C GLY A 55 10.83 6.48 -5.76
N SER A 56 12.07 6.08 -5.48
CA SER A 56 12.42 5.11 -4.42
C SER A 56 13.69 5.52 -3.67
N ALA A 57 14.03 4.79 -2.60
CA ALA A 57 15.29 4.97 -1.86
C ALA A 57 16.40 4.00 -2.34
N ASP A 58 16.14 3.21 -3.40
CA ASP A 58 17.01 2.11 -3.83
C ASP A 58 18.41 2.60 -4.26
N TYR A 59 18.52 3.86 -4.67
CA TYR A 59 19.76 4.49 -5.12
C TYR A 59 20.43 5.36 -4.05
N ASP A 60 19.83 5.53 -2.88
CA ASP A 60 20.32 6.43 -1.82
C ASP A 60 21.70 6.03 -1.30
N PRO A 61 22.02 4.73 -1.08
CA PRO A 61 23.36 4.34 -0.65
C PRO A 61 24.45 4.72 -1.67
N ILE A 62 24.19 4.49 -2.96
CA ILE A 62 25.11 4.82 -4.06
C ILE A 62 25.28 6.35 -4.15
N LEU A 63 24.19 7.09 -4.02
CA LEU A 63 24.21 8.56 -4.05
C LEU A 63 24.95 9.14 -2.85
N ARG A 64 24.69 8.67 -1.63
CA ARG A 64 25.42 9.10 -0.43
C ARG A 64 26.91 8.87 -0.57
N ARG A 65 27.32 7.69 -1.02
CA ARG A 65 28.73 7.37 -1.28
C ARG A 65 29.34 8.28 -2.35
N ALA A 66 28.64 8.49 -3.46
CA ALA A 66 29.11 9.37 -4.52
C ALA A 66 29.29 10.81 -4.03
N LEU A 67 28.33 11.31 -3.24
CA LEU A 67 28.39 12.64 -2.65
C LEU A 67 29.53 12.78 -1.63
N ALA A 68 29.78 11.75 -0.81
CA ALA A 68 30.91 11.69 0.12
C ALA A 68 32.27 11.67 -0.60
N GLU A 69 32.33 11.05 -1.78
CA GLU A 69 33.51 11.06 -2.66
C GLU A 69 33.63 12.38 -3.47
N GLY A 70 32.79 13.38 -3.21
CA GLY A 70 32.84 14.70 -3.84
C GLY A 70 32.13 14.82 -5.19
N VAL A 71 31.42 13.77 -5.62
CA VAL A 71 30.63 13.80 -6.87
C VAL A 71 29.32 14.55 -6.61
N SER A 72 29.25 15.81 -7.04
CA SER A 72 28.05 16.66 -6.91
C SER A 72 27.19 16.71 -8.15
N GLU A 73 27.84 16.65 -9.31
CA GLU A 73 27.24 17.05 -10.57
C GLU A 73 26.17 16.03 -10.96
N PRO A 74 24.92 16.44 -11.23
CA PRO A 74 23.82 15.52 -11.50
C PRO A 74 24.13 14.54 -12.64
N HIS A 75 24.82 15.00 -13.67
CA HIS A 75 25.25 14.14 -14.78
C HIS A 75 26.22 13.05 -14.31
N ALA A 76 27.20 13.41 -13.49
CA ALA A 76 28.18 12.46 -12.95
C ALA A 76 27.53 11.46 -11.96
N LEU A 77 26.54 11.92 -11.18
CA LEU A 77 25.74 11.05 -10.30
C LEU A 77 24.91 10.05 -11.11
N PHE A 78 24.23 10.52 -12.16
CA PHE A 78 23.46 9.66 -13.04
C PHE A 78 24.34 8.59 -13.69
N GLU A 79 25.47 9.00 -14.26
CA GLU A 79 26.40 8.05 -14.88
C GLU A 79 26.89 7.00 -13.90
N ARG A 80 27.19 7.40 -12.65
CA ARG A 80 27.67 6.45 -11.65
C ARG A 80 26.64 5.37 -11.35
N ILE A 81 25.38 5.78 -11.24
CA ILE A 81 24.24 4.88 -11.07
C ILE A 81 24.10 3.98 -12.32
N ALA A 82 23.98 4.60 -13.49
CA ALA A 82 23.69 3.91 -14.73
C ALA A 82 24.78 2.89 -15.07
N ILE A 83 26.07 3.25 -14.92
CA ILE A 83 27.20 2.34 -15.16
C ILE A 83 27.17 1.16 -14.18
N GLY A 84 26.85 1.40 -12.91
CA GLY A 84 26.73 0.34 -11.89
C GLY A 84 25.66 -0.69 -12.27
N ASP A 85 24.43 -0.23 -12.48
CA ASP A 85 23.31 -1.11 -12.85
C ASP A 85 23.56 -1.86 -14.16
N ILE A 86 24.13 -1.18 -15.15
CA ILE A 86 24.46 -1.77 -16.46
C ILE A 86 25.54 -2.85 -16.34
N ARG A 87 26.52 -2.68 -15.45
CA ARG A 87 27.52 -3.73 -15.16
C ARG A 87 26.88 -4.95 -14.53
N ASP A 88 26.05 -4.75 -13.51
CA ASP A 88 25.39 -5.83 -12.77
C ASP A 88 24.43 -6.61 -13.68
N ALA A 89 23.65 -5.90 -14.51
CA ALA A 89 22.77 -6.52 -15.51
C ALA A 89 23.56 -7.26 -16.60
N ALA A 90 24.68 -6.69 -17.07
CA ALA A 90 25.57 -7.36 -18.01
C ALA A 90 26.17 -8.64 -17.39
N ASP A 91 26.53 -8.62 -16.12
CA ASP A 91 27.03 -9.81 -15.42
C ASP A 91 25.94 -10.87 -15.22
N ALA A 92 24.70 -10.47 -14.93
CA ALA A 92 23.55 -11.38 -14.86
C ALA A 92 23.23 -12.04 -16.22
N LEU A 93 23.38 -11.29 -17.32
CA LEU A 93 23.15 -11.79 -18.68
C LEU A 93 24.36 -12.51 -19.30
N ARG A 94 25.52 -12.50 -18.63
CA ARG A 94 26.75 -13.14 -19.13
C ARG A 94 26.56 -14.61 -19.52
N PRO A 95 25.85 -15.47 -18.74
CA PRO A 95 25.60 -16.86 -19.15
C PRO A 95 24.81 -16.98 -20.46
N VAL A 96 23.85 -16.08 -20.70
CA VAL A 96 23.10 -16.02 -21.96
C VAL A 96 24.01 -15.58 -23.10
N TYR A 97 24.88 -14.59 -22.85
CA TYR A 97 25.85 -14.12 -23.84
C TYR A 97 26.84 -15.21 -24.24
N GLU A 98 27.38 -15.96 -23.28
CA GLU A 98 28.33 -17.04 -23.54
C GLU A 98 27.67 -18.23 -24.26
N SER A 99 26.51 -18.69 -23.76
CA SER A 99 25.79 -19.83 -24.36
C SER A 99 25.28 -19.55 -25.77
N SER A 100 24.90 -18.30 -26.06
CA SER A 100 24.49 -17.86 -27.40
C SER A 100 25.67 -17.44 -28.29
N GLN A 101 26.92 -17.57 -27.83
CA GLN A 101 28.13 -17.13 -28.53
C GLN A 101 28.09 -15.64 -28.92
N GLY A 102 27.49 -14.81 -28.09
CA GLY A 102 27.29 -13.38 -28.30
C GLY A 102 26.20 -13.05 -29.32
N VAL A 103 25.27 -13.97 -29.60
CA VAL A 103 24.04 -13.62 -30.33
C VAL A 103 23.10 -12.85 -29.39
N ASP A 104 22.98 -13.25 -28.13
CA ASP A 104 22.10 -12.65 -27.13
C ASP A 104 22.86 -12.29 -25.85
N GLY A 105 22.15 -11.96 -24.78
CA GLY A 105 22.70 -11.62 -23.46
C GLY A 105 23.20 -10.20 -23.35
N TYR A 106 22.62 -9.26 -24.10
CA TYR A 106 23.08 -7.87 -24.15
C TYR A 106 22.33 -6.93 -23.21
N VAL A 107 23.05 -5.92 -22.76
CA VAL A 107 22.52 -4.78 -21.99
C VAL A 107 22.73 -3.51 -22.82
N SER A 108 21.75 -2.61 -22.89
CA SER A 108 21.92 -1.33 -23.61
C SER A 108 21.99 -0.12 -22.68
N LEU A 109 23.02 0.72 -22.83
CA LEU A 109 23.18 2.02 -22.18
C LEU A 109 23.20 3.14 -23.22
N GLU A 110 22.34 4.14 -23.04
CA GLU A 110 22.20 5.27 -23.97
C GLU A 110 23.25 6.37 -23.72
N VAL A 111 23.73 6.99 -24.80
CA VAL A 111 24.43 8.28 -24.73
C VAL A 111 23.46 9.39 -24.31
N SER A 112 23.98 10.55 -23.91
CA SER A 112 23.14 11.69 -23.58
C SER A 112 22.24 12.07 -24.77
N PRO A 113 20.90 12.13 -24.60
CA PRO A 113 20.01 12.51 -25.70
C PRO A 113 20.24 13.94 -26.21
N THR A 114 20.90 14.78 -25.42
CA THR A 114 21.29 16.15 -25.83
C THR A 114 22.34 16.17 -26.95
N LEU A 115 23.06 15.05 -27.15
CA LEU A 115 24.05 14.88 -28.21
C LEU A 115 23.45 14.31 -29.51
N ALA A 116 22.12 14.15 -29.58
CA ALA A 116 21.45 13.55 -30.75
C ALA A 116 21.66 14.31 -32.07
N TYR A 117 22.28 15.49 -32.07
CA TYR A 117 22.69 16.19 -33.29
C TYR A 117 24.19 16.55 -33.32
N ASP A 118 24.97 16.04 -32.36
CA ASP A 118 26.42 16.20 -32.26
C ASP A 118 27.12 14.86 -32.48
N LYS A 119 27.65 14.68 -33.69
CA LYS A 119 28.39 13.49 -34.10
C LYS A 119 29.61 13.22 -33.21
N ASP A 120 30.46 14.24 -33.04
CA ASP A 120 31.77 14.04 -32.42
C ASP A 120 31.61 13.89 -30.90
N GLY A 121 30.69 14.64 -30.29
CA GLY A 121 30.27 14.45 -28.90
C GLY A 121 29.67 13.07 -28.65
N THR A 122 28.73 12.61 -29.49
CA THR A 122 28.14 11.27 -29.40
C THR A 122 29.20 10.18 -29.45
N LEU A 123 30.14 10.27 -30.39
CA LEU A 123 31.19 9.27 -30.55
C LEU A 123 32.16 9.28 -29.36
N ALA A 124 32.52 10.46 -28.83
CA ALA A 124 33.37 10.58 -27.67
C ALA A 124 32.72 9.96 -26.42
N GLU A 125 31.44 10.25 -26.19
CA GLU A 125 30.69 9.69 -25.06
C GLU A 125 30.50 8.18 -25.19
N ALA A 126 30.20 7.68 -26.39
CA ALA A 126 30.06 6.25 -26.64
C ALA A 126 31.33 5.47 -26.25
N LYS A 127 32.53 5.97 -26.60
CA LYS A 127 33.79 5.34 -26.22
C LYS A 127 34.02 5.36 -24.71
N ARG A 128 33.76 6.51 -24.09
CA ARG A 128 33.94 6.69 -22.65
C ARG A 128 33.02 5.76 -21.86
N LEU A 129 31.74 5.66 -22.22
CA LEU A 129 30.79 4.75 -21.58
C LEU A 129 31.16 3.28 -21.81
N TRP A 130 31.62 2.94 -23.01
CA TRP A 130 32.11 1.59 -23.33
C TRP A 130 33.26 1.16 -22.42
N GLU A 131 34.28 2.02 -22.30
CA GLU A 131 35.42 1.80 -21.40
C GLU A 131 34.98 1.76 -19.93
N ALA A 132 34.12 2.68 -19.53
CA ALA A 132 33.65 2.80 -18.15
C ALA A 132 32.84 1.58 -17.70
N VAL A 133 32.00 0.99 -18.55
CA VAL A 133 31.27 -0.23 -18.19
C VAL A 133 32.19 -1.45 -18.22
N GLY A 134 33.03 -1.60 -19.25
CA GLY A 134 34.03 -2.67 -19.31
C GLY A 134 33.43 -4.08 -19.34
N ARG A 135 32.33 -4.29 -20.08
CA ARG A 135 31.69 -5.59 -20.30
C ARG A 135 31.47 -5.83 -21.80
N LYS A 136 31.78 -7.04 -22.27
CA LYS A 136 31.73 -7.40 -23.71
C LYS A 136 30.31 -7.44 -24.28
N ASN A 137 29.33 -7.68 -23.42
CA ASN A 137 27.91 -7.75 -23.75
C ASN A 137 27.16 -6.43 -23.49
N LEU A 138 27.88 -5.32 -23.39
CA LEU A 138 27.30 -3.98 -23.50
C LEU A 138 26.96 -3.67 -24.95
N MET A 139 25.88 -2.91 -25.16
CA MET A 139 25.62 -2.11 -26.35
C MET A 139 25.51 -0.64 -25.97
N ILE A 140 26.19 0.24 -26.70
CA ILE A 140 25.94 1.67 -26.61
C ILE A 140 24.73 2.01 -27.48
N LYS A 141 23.73 2.64 -26.89
CA LYS A 141 22.51 3.04 -27.58
C LYS A 141 22.68 4.45 -28.15
N ILE A 142 22.58 4.58 -29.46
CA ILE A 142 22.84 5.82 -30.20
C ILE A 142 21.62 6.15 -31.08
N PRO A 143 21.07 7.37 -31.03
CA PRO A 143 19.93 7.75 -31.85
C PRO A 143 20.28 7.79 -33.34
N ALA A 144 19.32 7.40 -34.19
CA ALA A 144 19.50 7.27 -35.63
C ALA A 144 19.37 8.61 -36.40
N THR A 145 19.44 9.75 -35.73
CA THR A 145 19.35 11.06 -36.41
C THR A 145 20.40 11.15 -37.52
N ARG A 146 20.15 11.94 -38.58
CA ARG A 146 21.11 12.06 -39.70
C ARG A 146 22.52 12.45 -39.19
N PRO A 147 22.69 13.39 -38.25
CA PRO A 147 24.01 13.76 -37.77
C PRO A 147 24.72 12.68 -36.94
N CYS A 148 23.99 11.77 -36.27
CA CYS A 148 24.60 10.73 -35.44
C CYS A 148 24.91 9.43 -36.22
N LEU A 149 24.38 9.22 -37.43
CA LEU A 149 24.71 8.02 -38.22
C LEU A 149 26.22 7.83 -38.48
N PRO A 150 27.01 8.87 -38.79
CA PRO A 150 28.47 8.74 -38.87
C PRO A 150 29.13 8.35 -37.53
N ALA A 151 28.53 8.72 -36.39
CA ALA A 151 29.02 8.29 -35.07
C ALA A 151 28.74 6.80 -34.84
N VAL A 152 27.56 6.30 -35.26
CA VAL A 152 27.23 4.87 -35.27
C VAL A 152 28.24 4.08 -36.09
N GLU A 153 28.51 4.51 -37.34
CA GLU A 153 29.50 3.86 -38.21
C GLU A 153 30.88 3.85 -37.55
N ALA A 154 31.32 4.99 -37.02
CA ALA A 154 32.63 5.11 -36.39
C ALA A 154 32.79 4.26 -35.11
N ALA A 155 31.74 4.16 -34.28
CA ALA A 155 31.75 3.34 -33.08
C ALA A 155 31.82 1.85 -33.42
N LEU A 156 30.99 1.39 -34.36
CA LEU A 156 31.02 0.01 -34.87
C LEU A 156 32.37 -0.32 -35.51
N ALA A 157 32.92 0.59 -36.32
CA ALA A 157 34.23 0.40 -36.96
C ALA A 157 35.36 0.27 -35.93
N GLN A 158 35.25 0.91 -34.77
CA GLN A 158 36.19 0.77 -33.65
C GLN A 158 35.95 -0.48 -32.80
N GLY A 159 34.84 -1.18 -33.04
CA GLY A 159 34.55 -2.47 -32.45
C GLY A 159 33.62 -2.42 -31.24
N LEU A 160 32.88 -1.33 -31.06
CA LEU A 160 31.82 -1.22 -30.06
C LEU A 160 30.56 -1.92 -30.59
N ASN A 161 29.79 -2.55 -29.70
CA ASN A 161 28.44 -2.99 -30.06
C ASN A 161 27.47 -1.81 -29.93
N VAL A 162 26.56 -1.65 -30.89
CA VAL A 162 25.68 -0.48 -30.95
C VAL A 162 24.20 -0.89 -31.08
N ASN A 163 23.37 -0.36 -30.19
CA ASN A 163 21.92 -0.36 -30.32
C ASN A 163 21.48 0.96 -31.00
N VAL A 164 21.15 0.93 -32.27
CA VAL A 164 20.73 2.14 -32.99
C VAL A 164 19.25 2.40 -32.70
N THR A 165 18.89 3.58 -32.17
CA THR A 165 17.53 3.86 -31.67
C THR A 165 16.81 5.01 -32.37
N LEU A 166 15.54 5.24 -32.03
CA LEU A 166 14.65 6.24 -32.64
C LEU A 166 14.47 6.06 -34.17
N ILE A 167 14.28 4.82 -34.62
CA ILE A 167 14.00 4.51 -36.02
C ILE A 167 12.49 4.38 -36.23
N PHE A 168 11.91 5.22 -37.08
CA PHE A 168 10.47 5.22 -37.38
C PHE A 168 10.16 4.94 -38.86
N SER A 169 11.06 5.30 -39.76
CA SER A 169 10.85 5.24 -41.21
C SER A 169 11.72 4.19 -41.90
N LEU A 170 11.25 3.70 -43.04
CA LEU A 170 11.99 2.78 -43.89
C LEU A 170 13.27 3.42 -44.47
N GLU A 171 13.19 4.70 -44.84
CA GLU A 171 14.35 5.47 -45.32
C GLU A 171 15.43 5.54 -44.23
N ARG A 172 15.02 5.87 -42.99
CA ARG A 172 15.92 5.92 -41.86
C ARG A 172 16.56 4.57 -41.59
N TYR A 173 15.76 3.50 -41.61
CA TYR A 173 16.28 2.16 -41.38
C TYR A 173 17.28 1.71 -42.45
N ALA A 174 17.03 2.06 -43.72
CA ALA A 174 17.99 1.83 -44.81
C ALA A 174 19.33 2.54 -44.55
N ALA A 175 19.30 3.79 -44.07
CA ALA A 175 20.50 4.55 -43.75
C ALA A 175 21.28 3.95 -42.57
N VAL A 176 20.57 3.44 -41.55
CA VAL A 176 21.17 2.72 -40.42
C VAL A 176 21.88 1.45 -40.88
N MET A 177 21.22 0.60 -41.68
CA MET A 177 21.83 -0.61 -42.22
C MET A 177 23.03 -0.32 -43.12
N ASN A 178 22.96 0.74 -43.93
CA ASN A 178 24.09 1.17 -44.76
C ASN A 178 25.31 1.61 -43.92
N SER A 179 25.07 2.31 -42.81
CA SER A 179 26.12 2.71 -41.87
C SER A 179 26.75 1.50 -41.17
N TYR A 180 25.93 0.50 -40.82
CA TYR A 180 26.41 -0.78 -40.27
C TYR A 180 27.33 -1.52 -41.27
N LEU A 181 26.89 -1.66 -42.52
CA LEU A 181 27.69 -2.32 -43.56
C LEU A 181 29.00 -1.56 -43.83
N ALA A 182 28.96 -0.23 -43.90
CA ALA A 182 30.15 0.59 -44.11
C ALA A 182 31.18 0.41 -42.98
N ALA A 183 30.73 0.34 -41.72
CA ALA A 183 31.59 0.09 -40.58
C ALA A 183 32.30 -1.26 -40.66
N LEU A 184 31.57 -2.32 -41.04
CA LEU A 184 32.14 -3.66 -41.22
C LEU A 184 33.11 -3.73 -42.40
N GLU A 185 32.79 -3.08 -43.52
CA GLU A 185 33.69 -2.99 -44.68
C GLU A 185 34.99 -2.28 -44.32
N ARG A 186 34.91 -1.21 -43.54
CA ARG A 186 36.08 -0.50 -43.04
C ARG A 186 36.96 -1.41 -42.17
N ARG A 187 36.36 -2.15 -41.24
CA ARG A 187 37.10 -3.12 -40.40
C ARG A 187 37.75 -4.23 -41.22
N ALA A 188 37.02 -4.79 -42.18
CA ALA A 188 37.53 -5.82 -43.08
C ALA A 188 38.74 -5.31 -43.87
N LYS A 189 38.67 -4.09 -44.40
CA LYS A 189 39.77 -3.45 -45.10
C LYS A 189 41.00 -3.19 -44.21
N GLU A 190 40.76 -2.90 -42.93
CA GLU A 190 41.81 -2.72 -41.91
C GLU A 190 42.34 -4.05 -41.34
N GLY A 191 41.81 -5.20 -41.78
CA GLY A 191 42.21 -6.53 -41.28
C GLY A 191 41.72 -6.84 -39.85
N LEU A 192 40.74 -6.07 -39.35
CA LEU A 192 40.19 -6.24 -38.00
C LEU A 192 39.07 -7.28 -37.98
N PRO A 193 38.92 -8.07 -36.89
CA PRO A 193 37.84 -9.04 -36.77
C PRO A 193 36.44 -8.41 -36.89
N LEU A 194 35.56 -9.06 -37.67
CA LEU A 194 34.15 -8.66 -37.81
C LEU A 194 33.27 -9.28 -36.71
N ALA A 195 33.59 -10.50 -36.26
CA ALA A 195 33.10 -11.04 -34.99
C ALA A 195 34.01 -10.56 -33.84
N PRO A 196 33.49 -10.14 -32.68
CA PRO A 196 32.11 -10.33 -32.20
C PRO A 196 31.18 -9.11 -32.36
N ILE A 197 31.36 -8.25 -33.38
CA ILE A 197 30.59 -6.99 -33.47
C ILE A 197 29.09 -7.28 -33.63
N ALA A 198 28.31 -6.83 -32.64
CA ALA A 198 26.87 -6.95 -32.63
C ALA A 198 26.20 -5.59 -32.73
N SER A 199 25.07 -5.55 -33.43
CA SER A 199 24.23 -4.37 -33.50
C SER A 199 22.77 -4.76 -33.63
N VAL A 200 21.90 -3.95 -33.01
CA VAL A 200 20.45 -4.01 -33.19
C VAL A 200 19.95 -2.66 -33.67
N ALA A 201 18.84 -2.67 -34.42
CA ALA A 201 18.18 -1.47 -34.92
C ALA A 201 16.79 -1.36 -34.31
N SER A 202 16.67 -0.55 -33.25
CA SER A 202 15.43 -0.31 -32.50
C SER A 202 14.43 0.51 -33.32
N PHE A 203 13.54 -0.21 -34.00
CA PHE A 203 12.45 0.29 -34.82
C PHE A 203 11.17 0.41 -33.99
N PHE A 204 10.67 1.65 -33.83
CA PHE A 204 9.56 1.96 -32.93
C PHE A 204 8.20 1.61 -33.56
N VAL A 205 7.33 1.00 -32.75
CA VAL A 205 6.05 0.44 -33.22
C VAL A 205 4.86 1.28 -32.75
N SER A 206 4.46 1.22 -31.46
CA SER A 206 3.15 1.75 -31.02
C SER A 206 2.92 3.24 -31.20
N ARG A 207 4.00 4.04 -31.26
CA ARG A 207 3.92 5.48 -31.55
C ARG A 207 3.37 5.78 -32.94
N ILE A 208 3.54 4.87 -33.89
CA ILE A 208 3.03 5.01 -35.26
C ILE A 208 1.52 4.93 -35.27
N ASP A 209 0.92 3.91 -34.66
CA ASP A 209 -0.55 3.80 -34.61
C ASP A 209 -1.15 4.98 -33.83
N THR A 210 -0.54 5.40 -32.72
CA THR A 210 -1.02 6.57 -31.98
C THR A 210 -1.09 7.82 -32.86
N ALA A 211 -0.07 8.06 -33.69
CA ALA A 211 -0.04 9.21 -34.59
C ALA A 211 -1.00 9.03 -35.78
N VAL A 212 -0.98 7.87 -36.44
CA VAL A 212 -1.79 7.59 -37.63
C VAL A 212 -3.28 7.54 -37.29
N ASP A 213 -3.67 6.89 -36.20
CA ASP A 213 -5.06 6.73 -35.79
C ASP A 213 -5.72 8.06 -35.45
N SER A 214 -4.93 9.06 -35.03
CA SER A 214 -5.40 10.43 -34.79
C SER A 214 -5.74 11.19 -36.08
N LEU A 215 -5.16 10.78 -37.21
CA LEU A 215 -5.37 11.38 -38.53
C LEU A 215 -6.49 10.68 -39.32
N LEU A 216 -6.99 9.55 -38.82
CA LEU A 216 -8.02 8.74 -39.47
C LEU A 216 -9.41 8.97 -38.84
N PRO A 217 -10.48 8.95 -39.64
CA PRO A 217 -11.85 9.10 -39.15
C PRO A 217 -12.22 7.97 -38.18
N GLU A 218 -13.12 8.26 -37.25
CA GLU A 218 -13.64 7.27 -36.30
C GLU A 218 -14.30 6.08 -37.03
N GLY A 219 -14.00 4.86 -36.58
CA GLY A 219 -14.46 3.63 -37.23
C GLY A 219 -13.69 3.20 -38.49
N SER A 220 -12.62 3.93 -38.89
CA SER A 220 -11.79 3.53 -40.02
C SER A 220 -11.19 2.13 -39.84
N PRO A 221 -11.29 1.24 -40.84
CA PRO A 221 -10.72 -0.12 -40.78
C PRO A 221 -9.19 -0.15 -40.88
N LEU A 222 -8.55 1.02 -40.99
CA LEU A 222 -7.10 1.20 -41.02
C LEU A 222 -6.51 1.48 -39.64
N LYS A 223 -7.34 1.82 -38.63
CA LYS A 223 -6.85 2.12 -37.28
C LYS A 223 -6.22 0.90 -36.61
N GLY A 224 -5.12 1.10 -35.88
CA GLY A 224 -4.38 0.06 -35.17
C GLY A 224 -3.63 -0.94 -36.06
N ARG A 225 -3.42 -0.60 -37.34
CA ARG A 225 -2.80 -1.51 -38.33
C ARG A 225 -1.55 -0.93 -39.00
N ALA A 226 -1.30 0.36 -38.85
CA ALA A 226 -0.23 1.07 -39.55
C ALA A 226 1.16 0.66 -39.02
N ALA A 227 1.30 0.53 -37.70
CA ALA A 227 2.57 0.20 -37.06
C ALA A 227 3.07 -1.20 -37.44
N VAL A 228 2.20 -2.21 -37.37
CA VAL A 228 2.54 -3.59 -37.78
C VAL A 228 2.86 -3.66 -39.26
N ALA A 229 2.09 -2.96 -40.11
CA ALA A 229 2.36 -2.91 -41.55
C ALA A 229 3.71 -2.25 -41.88
N ASN A 230 4.05 -1.16 -41.19
CA ASN A 230 5.34 -0.47 -41.34
C ASN A 230 6.50 -1.38 -40.90
N ALA A 231 6.40 -2.04 -39.75
CA ALA A 231 7.41 -2.96 -39.24
C ALA A 231 7.60 -4.20 -40.13
N LYS A 232 6.53 -4.79 -40.68
CA LYS A 232 6.63 -5.88 -41.68
C LYS A 232 7.36 -5.43 -42.93
N THR A 233 7.09 -4.22 -43.41
CA THR A 233 7.79 -3.65 -44.57
C THR A 233 9.26 -3.36 -44.27
N ALA A 234 9.57 -2.90 -43.06
CA ALA A 234 10.94 -2.71 -42.56
C ALA A 234 11.70 -4.04 -42.51
N TYR A 235 11.06 -5.10 -42.03
CA TYR A 235 11.66 -6.44 -42.00
C TYR A 235 11.94 -6.99 -43.41
N HIS A 236 11.03 -6.77 -44.36
CA HIS A 236 11.26 -7.15 -45.76
C HIS A 236 12.48 -6.40 -46.36
N LEU A 237 12.64 -5.12 -46.04
CA LEU A 237 13.82 -4.34 -46.44
C LEU A 237 15.12 -4.88 -45.80
N PHE A 238 15.08 -5.22 -44.52
CA PHE A 238 16.17 -5.90 -43.81
C PHE A 238 16.61 -7.16 -44.52
N ARG A 239 15.67 -8.07 -44.82
CA ARG A 239 15.97 -9.32 -45.54
C ARG A 239 16.60 -9.07 -46.90
N LYS A 240 16.13 -8.06 -47.63
CA LYS A 240 16.69 -7.69 -48.94
C LYS A 240 18.14 -7.21 -48.82
N ILE A 241 18.45 -6.35 -47.85
CA ILE A 241 19.79 -5.78 -47.67
C ILE A 241 20.78 -6.83 -47.17
N PHE A 242 20.40 -7.64 -46.18
CA PHE A 242 21.26 -8.69 -45.63
C PHE A 242 21.30 -9.98 -46.47
N ALA A 243 20.54 -10.06 -47.57
CA ALA A 243 20.73 -11.06 -48.62
C ALA A 243 21.58 -10.53 -49.80
N SER A 244 22.06 -9.29 -49.74
CA SER A 244 22.81 -8.68 -50.84
C SER A 244 24.23 -9.27 -50.96
N PRO A 245 24.83 -9.28 -52.17
CA PRO A 245 26.23 -9.67 -52.36
C PRO A 245 27.21 -8.89 -51.47
N ARG A 246 26.87 -7.62 -51.17
CA ARG A 246 27.65 -6.74 -50.29
C ARG A 246 27.79 -7.34 -48.88
N PHE A 247 26.68 -7.79 -48.29
CA PHE A 247 26.72 -8.41 -46.98
C PHE A 247 27.28 -9.83 -47.02
N GLU A 248 26.99 -10.60 -48.08
CA GLU A 248 27.51 -11.97 -48.23
C GLU A 248 29.05 -12.02 -48.15
N ALA A 249 29.73 -11.06 -48.77
CA ALA A 249 31.19 -10.94 -48.71
C ALA A 249 31.73 -10.68 -47.29
N LEU A 250 30.97 -9.96 -46.45
CA LEU A 250 31.31 -9.71 -45.04
C LEU A 250 30.97 -10.94 -44.18
N ARG A 251 29.85 -11.61 -44.48
CA ARG A 251 29.41 -12.82 -43.77
C ARG A 251 30.42 -13.96 -43.89
N GLN A 252 31.05 -14.10 -45.06
CA GLN A 252 32.16 -15.05 -45.27
C GLN A 252 33.38 -14.76 -44.39
N GLN A 253 33.53 -13.52 -43.91
CA GLN A 253 34.56 -13.09 -42.96
C GLN A 253 34.07 -13.08 -41.50
N GLY A 254 32.89 -13.65 -41.23
CA GLY A 254 32.33 -13.81 -39.88
C GLY A 254 31.42 -12.67 -39.42
N ALA A 255 30.99 -11.76 -40.31
CA ALA A 255 30.03 -10.73 -39.95
C ALA A 255 28.64 -11.30 -39.61
N ARG A 256 27.96 -10.66 -38.65
CA ARG A 256 26.57 -10.95 -38.26
C ARG A 256 25.61 -9.96 -38.91
N VAL A 257 24.33 -10.30 -38.99
CA VAL A 257 23.30 -9.34 -39.39
C VAL A 257 23.05 -8.34 -38.27
N GLN A 258 22.73 -7.10 -38.61
CA GLN A 258 22.16 -6.15 -37.64
C GLN A 258 20.68 -6.46 -37.48
N ARG A 259 20.31 -7.10 -36.37
CA ARG A 259 18.94 -7.56 -36.15
C ARG A 259 17.99 -6.36 -35.97
N PRO A 260 16.81 -6.33 -36.61
CA PRO A 260 15.76 -5.41 -36.23
C PRO A 260 15.32 -5.70 -34.80
N LEU A 261 15.13 -4.64 -34.02
CA LEU A 261 14.61 -4.68 -32.67
C LEU A 261 13.30 -3.91 -32.64
N TRP A 262 12.19 -4.56 -32.30
CA TRP A 262 10.89 -3.90 -32.16
C TRP A 262 10.82 -3.19 -30.81
N ALA A 263 10.75 -1.87 -30.84
CA ALA A 263 10.73 -1.01 -29.65
C ALA A 263 9.37 -0.32 -29.48
N SER A 264 9.06 0.09 -28.26
CA SER A 264 7.75 0.65 -27.93
C SER A 264 6.61 -0.30 -28.33
N THR A 265 6.69 -1.57 -27.89
CA THR A 265 5.73 -2.63 -28.24
C THR A 265 4.61 -2.80 -27.20
N GLY A 266 4.53 -1.91 -26.21
CA GLY A 266 3.34 -1.81 -25.36
C GLY A 266 2.19 -1.09 -26.07
N THR A 267 1.03 -1.74 -26.12
CA THR A 267 -0.22 -1.20 -26.66
C THR A 267 -0.68 0.04 -25.90
N LYS A 268 -1.11 1.08 -26.62
CA LYS A 268 -1.50 2.38 -26.05
C LYS A 268 -3.01 2.60 -25.99
N ASP A 269 -3.76 2.02 -26.93
CA ASP A 269 -5.22 2.06 -26.94
C ASP A 269 -5.76 0.78 -26.29
N PRO A 270 -6.54 0.87 -25.20
CA PRO A 270 -7.11 -0.31 -24.53
C PRO A 270 -8.13 -1.09 -25.39
N LYS A 271 -8.57 -0.54 -26.54
CA LYS A 271 -9.39 -1.26 -27.51
C LYS A 271 -8.61 -2.32 -28.30
N TYR A 272 -7.29 -2.20 -28.34
CA TYR A 272 -6.42 -3.17 -28.99
C TYR A 272 -5.92 -4.18 -27.97
N SER A 273 -5.58 -5.38 -28.46
CA SER A 273 -4.95 -6.40 -27.62
C SER A 273 -3.67 -5.83 -26.98
N ASP A 274 -3.49 -6.08 -25.69
CA ASP A 274 -2.31 -5.72 -24.91
C ASP A 274 -1.02 -6.41 -25.37
N VAL A 275 -1.15 -7.47 -26.18
CA VAL A 275 -0.06 -8.22 -26.83
C VAL A 275 0.04 -8.00 -28.34
N LEU A 276 -0.78 -7.12 -28.92
CA LEU A 276 -0.90 -6.86 -30.36
C LEU A 276 0.44 -6.79 -31.10
N TYR A 277 1.37 -5.99 -30.58
CA TYR A 277 2.64 -5.74 -31.26
C TYR A 277 3.66 -6.86 -31.07
N VAL A 278 3.58 -7.63 -30.00
CA VAL A 278 4.43 -8.80 -29.83
C VAL A 278 3.94 -9.88 -30.79
N ASP A 279 2.66 -10.28 -30.71
CA ASP A 279 2.04 -11.27 -31.60
C ASP A 279 2.23 -10.92 -33.08
N GLY A 280 2.05 -9.66 -33.46
CA GLY A 280 2.07 -9.23 -34.86
C GLY A 280 3.45 -9.17 -35.52
N LEU A 281 4.55 -9.32 -34.75
CA LEU A 281 5.91 -9.03 -35.20
C LEU A 281 6.93 -10.16 -34.91
N ILE A 282 6.47 -11.38 -34.69
CA ILE A 282 7.32 -12.54 -34.41
C ILE A 282 7.94 -13.07 -35.70
N GLY A 283 9.27 -13.18 -35.75
CA GLY A 283 9.98 -13.78 -36.88
C GLY A 283 11.49 -13.88 -36.69
N PRO A 284 12.19 -14.52 -37.64
CA PRO A 284 13.60 -14.88 -37.47
C PRO A 284 14.52 -13.66 -37.47
N ASP A 285 15.67 -13.82 -36.82
CA ASP A 285 16.72 -12.80 -36.70
C ASP A 285 16.21 -11.46 -36.12
N THR A 286 15.24 -11.50 -35.21
CA THR A 286 14.65 -10.30 -34.61
C THR A 286 14.79 -10.27 -33.09
N VAL A 287 14.67 -9.06 -32.54
CA VAL A 287 14.58 -8.81 -31.10
C VAL A 287 13.28 -8.05 -30.86
N ASN A 288 12.61 -8.27 -29.73
CA ASN A 288 11.53 -7.41 -29.27
C ASN A 288 11.90 -6.91 -27.87
N THR A 289 11.96 -5.60 -27.66
CA THR A 289 12.12 -5.04 -26.32
C THR A 289 10.74 -4.73 -25.75
N ILE A 290 10.35 -5.50 -24.75
CA ILE A 290 8.98 -5.62 -24.26
C ILE A 290 8.91 -4.94 -22.88
N PRO A 291 8.00 -3.97 -22.67
CA PRO A 291 7.83 -3.33 -21.37
C PRO A 291 7.18 -4.31 -20.36
N PRO A 292 7.40 -4.13 -19.04
CA PRO A 292 6.97 -5.11 -18.02
C PRO A 292 5.49 -5.52 -18.10
N ALA A 293 4.58 -4.58 -18.32
CA ALA A 293 3.14 -4.89 -18.42
C ALA A 293 2.82 -5.79 -19.63
N THR A 294 3.47 -5.55 -20.78
CA THR A 294 3.31 -6.37 -21.98
C THR A 294 4.05 -7.70 -21.85
N TRP A 295 5.15 -7.74 -21.10
CA TRP A 295 5.89 -8.96 -20.78
C TRP A 295 4.99 -9.94 -20.03
N GLU A 296 4.34 -9.46 -18.97
CA GLU A 296 3.38 -10.24 -18.17
C GLU A 296 2.16 -10.68 -18.98
N ALA A 297 1.56 -9.77 -19.77
CA ALA A 297 0.44 -10.11 -20.64
C ALA A 297 0.81 -11.20 -21.66
N PHE A 298 1.97 -11.06 -22.31
CA PHE A 298 2.43 -12.07 -23.28
C PHE A 298 2.76 -13.40 -22.60
N ARG A 299 3.35 -13.39 -21.40
CA ARG A 299 3.56 -14.60 -20.60
C ARG A 299 2.24 -15.32 -20.29
N GLY A 300 1.18 -14.56 -20.02
CA GLY A 300 -0.14 -15.11 -19.68
C GLY A 300 -0.93 -15.65 -20.88
N HIS A 301 -0.99 -14.89 -21.97
CA HIS A 301 -1.91 -15.17 -23.09
C HIS A 301 -1.38 -14.82 -24.49
N GLY A 302 -0.07 -14.65 -24.65
CA GLY A 302 0.55 -14.46 -25.96
C GLY A 302 0.37 -15.67 -26.88
N GLN A 303 0.40 -15.45 -28.20
CA GLN A 303 0.22 -16.49 -29.21
C GLN A 303 1.46 -16.60 -30.13
N PRO A 304 2.48 -17.38 -29.74
CA PRO A 304 3.69 -17.54 -30.51
C PRO A 304 3.41 -18.19 -31.88
N ALA A 305 3.61 -17.42 -32.95
CA ALA A 305 3.54 -17.89 -34.33
C ALA A 305 4.41 -17.01 -35.22
N GLU A 306 4.98 -17.55 -36.31
CA GLU A 306 5.69 -16.70 -37.28
C GLU A 306 4.70 -15.80 -38.03
N THR A 307 4.62 -14.53 -37.63
CA THR A 307 3.67 -13.55 -38.17
C THR A 307 4.34 -12.49 -39.04
N LEU A 308 5.64 -12.25 -38.85
CA LEU A 308 6.37 -11.15 -39.47
C LEU A 308 6.59 -11.32 -40.98
N THR A 309 6.69 -12.56 -41.46
CA THR A 309 6.84 -12.90 -42.90
C THR A 309 5.51 -13.08 -43.62
N ALA A 310 4.42 -13.25 -42.89
CA ALA A 310 3.08 -13.40 -43.44
C ALA A 310 2.46 -12.04 -43.84
N GLY A 311 1.73 -12.01 -44.95
CA GLY A 311 0.91 -10.86 -45.32
C GLY A 311 1.66 -9.57 -45.67
N VAL A 312 2.89 -9.67 -46.21
CA VAL A 312 3.75 -8.51 -46.49
C VAL A 312 3.20 -7.64 -47.62
N ASP A 313 2.58 -8.23 -48.64
CA ASP A 313 2.00 -7.46 -49.75
C ASP A 313 0.74 -6.72 -49.32
N GLU A 314 -0.06 -7.30 -48.41
CA GLU A 314 -1.18 -6.63 -47.74
C GLU A 314 -0.69 -5.47 -46.88
N ALA A 315 0.42 -5.65 -46.14
CA ALA A 315 1.03 -4.57 -45.37
C ALA A 315 1.46 -3.40 -46.26
N LYS A 316 2.10 -3.66 -47.41
CA LYS A 316 2.47 -2.63 -48.39
C LYS A 316 1.24 -1.89 -48.94
N LYS A 317 0.20 -2.64 -49.35
CA LYS A 317 -1.08 -2.08 -49.82
C LYS A 317 -1.78 -1.24 -48.75
N LEU A 318 -1.68 -1.62 -47.48
CA LEU A 318 -2.23 -0.85 -46.37
C LEU A 318 -1.53 0.51 -46.25
N LEU A 319 -0.20 0.55 -46.34
CA LEU A 319 0.55 1.81 -46.33
C LEU A 319 0.22 2.69 -47.54
N GLU A 320 0.00 2.11 -48.72
CA GLU A 320 -0.52 2.83 -49.90
C GLU A 320 -1.94 3.37 -49.67
N SER A 321 -2.79 2.58 -49.01
CA SER A 321 -4.17 2.96 -48.68
C SER A 321 -4.22 4.11 -47.67
N LEU A 322 -3.30 4.16 -46.70
CA LEU A 322 -3.17 5.30 -45.79
C LEU A 322 -2.92 6.61 -46.56
N LYS A 323 -2.03 6.58 -47.55
CA LYS A 323 -1.78 7.74 -48.42
C LYS A 323 -3.02 8.16 -49.21
N ALA A 324 -3.78 7.20 -49.73
CA ALA A 324 -5.06 7.47 -50.41
C ALA A 324 -6.11 8.09 -49.48
N ASN A 325 -6.00 7.88 -48.16
CA ASN A 325 -6.85 8.46 -47.13
C ASN A 325 -6.24 9.74 -46.50
N GLY A 326 -5.25 10.36 -47.15
CA GLY A 326 -4.67 11.63 -46.72
C GLY A 326 -3.63 11.52 -45.61
N VAL A 327 -3.19 10.32 -45.23
CA VAL A 327 -2.13 10.12 -44.24
C VAL A 327 -0.78 9.96 -44.93
N ASP A 328 0.09 10.97 -44.80
CA ASP A 328 1.47 10.90 -45.27
C ASP A 328 2.38 10.26 -44.22
N MET A 329 2.71 8.98 -44.42
CA MET A 329 3.63 8.24 -43.54
C MET A 329 5.03 8.85 -43.47
N GLY A 330 5.51 9.54 -44.51
CA GLY A 330 6.80 10.23 -44.48
C GLY A 330 6.77 11.39 -43.49
N ALA A 331 5.74 12.23 -43.57
CA ALA A 331 5.53 13.33 -42.64
C ALA A 331 5.31 12.84 -41.20
N VAL A 332 4.50 11.80 -41.00
CA VAL A 332 4.25 11.20 -39.67
C VAL A 332 5.54 10.70 -39.05
N THR A 333 6.34 9.92 -39.79
CA THR A 333 7.57 9.34 -39.26
C THR A 333 8.67 10.37 -39.02
N ALA A 334 8.75 11.43 -39.82
CA ALA A 334 9.64 12.57 -39.56
C ALA A 334 9.24 13.31 -38.27
N GLY A 335 7.95 13.62 -38.10
CA GLY A 335 7.44 14.25 -36.89
C GLY A 335 7.67 13.40 -35.63
N LEU A 336 7.54 12.07 -35.73
CA LEU A 336 7.84 11.14 -34.64
C LEU A 336 9.33 11.07 -34.29
N GLU A 337 10.23 11.22 -35.27
CA GLU A 337 11.68 11.28 -35.02
C GLU A 337 12.02 12.54 -34.20
N ASP A 338 11.59 13.72 -34.65
CA ASP A 338 11.85 15.00 -33.97
C ASP A 338 11.22 15.05 -32.57
N ALA A 339 9.95 14.64 -32.46
CA ALA A 339 9.26 14.56 -31.17
C ALA A 339 9.91 13.50 -30.26
N GLY A 340 10.42 12.41 -30.82
CA GLY A 340 11.11 11.34 -30.10
C GLY A 340 12.41 11.82 -29.47
N VAL A 341 13.26 12.53 -30.24
CA VAL A 341 14.51 13.12 -29.73
C VAL A 341 14.19 14.14 -28.64
N LYS A 342 13.24 15.04 -28.89
CA LYS A 342 12.85 16.05 -27.90
C LYS A 342 12.36 15.42 -26.60
N ALA A 343 11.45 14.44 -26.68
CA ALA A 343 10.91 13.78 -25.50
C ALA A 343 12.00 13.07 -24.69
N PHE A 344 13.01 12.49 -25.34
CA PHE A 344 14.12 11.84 -24.64
C PHE A 344 15.04 12.85 -23.97
N ALA A 345 15.33 13.99 -24.61
CA ALA A 345 16.07 15.09 -24.02
C ALA A 345 15.33 15.70 -22.81
N ASP A 346 14.03 15.99 -22.96
CA ASP A 346 13.20 16.52 -21.87
C ASP A 346 13.16 15.56 -20.67
N SER A 347 12.99 14.25 -20.90
CA SER A 347 13.02 13.22 -19.86
C SER A 347 14.38 13.14 -19.17
N PHE A 348 15.47 13.26 -19.92
CA PHE A 348 16.82 13.23 -19.37
C PHE A 348 17.11 14.47 -18.51
N GLU A 349 16.74 15.67 -18.97
CA GLU A 349 16.86 16.87 -18.15
C GLU A 349 15.99 16.80 -16.88
N SER A 350 14.79 16.22 -16.98
CA SER A 350 13.92 15.96 -15.82
C SER A 350 14.64 15.07 -14.81
N LEU A 351 15.22 13.96 -15.27
CA LEU A 351 16.03 13.07 -14.45
C LEU A 351 17.13 13.83 -13.72
N LEU A 352 17.93 14.62 -14.45
CA LEU A 352 19.05 15.37 -13.86
C LEU A 352 18.57 16.37 -12.81
N ARG A 353 17.45 17.08 -13.06
CA ARG A 353 16.85 18.00 -12.08
C ARG A 353 16.37 17.27 -10.82
N ASN A 354 15.72 16.13 -10.98
CA ASN A 354 15.23 15.35 -9.83
C ASN A 354 16.39 14.76 -9.04
N LEU A 355 17.44 14.30 -9.73
CA LEU A 355 18.66 13.80 -9.12
C LEU A 355 19.42 14.90 -8.36
N ALA A 356 19.47 16.12 -8.90
CA ALA A 356 20.02 17.28 -8.20
C ALA A 356 19.28 17.54 -6.88
N LYS A 357 17.94 17.60 -6.92
CA LYS A 357 17.11 17.78 -5.72
C LYS A 357 17.33 16.68 -4.69
N LYS A 358 17.42 15.43 -5.16
CA LYS A 358 17.67 14.28 -4.30
C LYS A 358 19.06 14.33 -3.67
N ALA A 359 20.08 14.70 -4.43
CA ALA A 359 21.43 14.90 -3.92
C ALA A 359 21.52 16.04 -2.89
N GLU A 360 20.80 17.14 -3.11
CA GLU A 360 20.68 18.24 -2.13
C GLU A 360 20.01 17.78 -0.85
N ALA A 361 18.90 17.03 -0.94
CA ALA A 361 18.22 16.46 0.23
C ALA A 361 19.14 15.53 1.03
N LEU A 362 19.90 14.66 0.34
CA LEU A 362 20.88 13.76 0.97
C LEU A 362 22.04 14.53 1.62
N ARG A 363 22.51 15.63 1.02
CA ARG A 363 23.53 16.51 1.61
C ARG A 363 23.03 17.27 2.83
N ALA A 364 21.81 17.79 2.77
CA ALA A 364 21.18 18.48 3.89
C ALA A 364 21.00 17.54 5.08
N ALA A 365 20.61 16.28 4.82
CA ALA A 365 20.56 15.23 5.85
C ALA A 365 21.95 14.89 6.44
N ALA A 366 23.04 15.07 5.69
CA ALA A 366 24.41 14.81 6.16
C ALA A 366 25.07 16.00 6.90
N HIS A 367 24.60 17.24 6.70
CA HIS A 367 25.14 18.45 7.33
C HIS A 367 24.33 18.96 8.54
N ALA A 368 23.27 18.24 8.94
CA ALA A 368 22.65 18.46 10.23
C ALA A 368 23.68 18.15 11.35
N PRO A 369 23.86 19.02 12.36
CA PRO A 369 24.81 18.77 13.43
C PRO A 369 24.28 17.64 14.32
N ASP A 370 24.68 16.42 13.98
CA ASP A 370 25.02 15.30 14.86
C ASP A 370 25.30 14.07 13.97
N ALA A 371 26.51 14.05 13.39
CA ALA A 371 27.00 12.90 12.64
C ALA A 371 27.44 11.79 13.60
N ILE A 372 26.74 10.64 13.58
CA ILE A 372 27.25 9.37 14.11
C ILE A 372 27.93 8.60 12.95
N PRO A 373 29.13 8.02 13.13
CA PRO A 373 29.91 7.40 12.06
C PRO A 373 29.26 6.15 11.43
N GLU A 374 29.62 5.93 10.16
CA GLU A 374 29.25 4.85 9.23
C GLU A 374 29.76 3.45 9.65
N ALA A 375 29.35 2.98 10.84
CA ALA A 375 29.67 1.65 11.37
C ALA A 375 28.47 0.96 12.07
N ALA A 376 27.24 1.39 11.82
CA ALA A 376 26.05 0.94 12.56
C ALA A 376 24.94 0.28 11.70
N GLN A 377 25.24 -0.19 10.49
CA GLN A 377 24.29 -0.95 9.66
C GLN A 377 24.53 -2.46 9.61
N ASP A 378 25.47 -2.99 10.40
CA ASP A 378 25.78 -4.43 10.38
C ASP A 378 25.99 -5.02 11.79
N ARG A 379 24.99 -4.80 12.66
CA ARG A 379 24.82 -5.61 13.87
C ARG A 379 23.36 -6.00 14.03
N ALA A 380 23.01 -7.15 13.47
CA ALA A 380 22.02 -8.00 14.12
C ALA A 380 22.41 -8.13 15.60
N ALA A 381 21.48 -7.82 16.50
CA ALA A 381 21.63 -8.25 17.89
C ALA A 381 21.81 -9.79 17.86
N PRO A 382 22.78 -10.36 18.59
CA PRO A 382 22.85 -11.80 18.71
C PRO A 382 21.52 -12.30 19.27
N ALA A 383 21.01 -13.40 18.69
CA ALA A 383 19.86 -14.10 19.23
C ALA A 383 20.05 -14.29 20.75
N PRO A 384 19.04 -14.01 21.59
CA PRO A 384 19.12 -14.40 23.00
C PRO A 384 19.42 -15.90 23.04
N ALA A 385 20.41 -16.27 23.86
CA ALA A 385 20.87 -17.65 23.99
C ALA A 385 19.66 -18.58 24.16
N ALA A 386 19.62 -19.63 23.34
CA ALA A 386 18.62 -20.67 23.43
C ALA A 386 18.55 -21.21 24.87
N HIS A 387 17.53 -20.80 25.61
CA HIS A 387 17.01 -21.65 26.67
C HIS A 387 16.20 -22.72 25.96
N ALA A 388 16.70 -23.96 26.03
CA ALA A 388 15.92 -25.13 25.70
C ALA A 388 14.62 -25.07 26.53
N PRO A 389 13.44 -24.95 25.91
CA PRO A 389 12.21 -25.14 26.65
C PRO A 389 12.14 -26.62 27.07
N ASP A 390 11.93 -26.85 28.36
CA ASP A 390 11.39 -28.13 28.81
C ASP A 390 10.11 -28.43 28.01
N ALA A 391 9.97 -29.71 27.66
CA ALA A 391 9.05 -30.29 26.68
C ALA A 391 7.73 -29.51 26.46
N ILE A 392 7.52 -29.09 25.21
CA ILE A 392 6.23 -28.63 24.68
C ILE A 392 5.27 -29.84 24.64
N PRO A 393 4.02 -29.74 25.13
CA PRO A 393 3.02 -30.81 25.02
C PRO A 393 2.77 -31.21 23.56
N GLU A 394 2.56 -32.51 23.31
CA GLU A 394 2.39 -33.19 22.00
C GLU A 394 1.31 -32.61 21.04
N ALA A 395 0.58 -31.55 21.40
CA ALA A 395 -0.47 -30.96 20.57
C ALA A 395 0.03 -29.94 19.52
N ALA A 396 1.34 -29.67 19.41
CA ALA A 396 1.91 -28.66 18.52
C ALA A 396 2.51 -29.19 17.20
N GLN A 397 2.23 -30.43 16.82
CA GLN A 397 2.91 -31.12 15.70
C GLN A 397 2.33 -30.88 14.30
N ASP A 398 1.28 -30.07 14.14
CA ASP A 398 0.62 -29.84 12.84
C ASP A 398 0.58 -28.34 12.44
N ARG A 399 1.65 -27.59 12.72
CA ARG A 399 1.78 -26.21 12.25
C ARG A 399 2.15 -26.19 10.77
N ALA A 400 1.33 -25.52 9.95
CA ALA A 400 1.70 -25.20 8.58
C ALA A 400 3.06 -24.47 8.57
N ALA A 401 3.98 -24.90 7.71
CA ALA A 401 5.28 -24.24 7.60
C ALA A 401 5.10 -22.75 7.23
N PRO A 402 5.97 -21.82 7.68
CA PRO A 402 5.85 -20.39 7.35
C PRO A 402 5.63 -20.12 5.85
N ALA A 403 6.36 -20.84 5.00
CA ALA A 403 6.21 -20.77 3.55
C ALA A 403 4.81 -21.19 3.05
N ASP A 404 4.17 -22.15 3.72
CA ASP A 404 2.82 -22.59 3.39
C ASP A 404 1.76 -21.54 3.76
N ILE A 405 1.89 -20.91 4.94
CA ILE A 405 1.02 -19.80 5.36
C ILE A 405 1.01 -18.70 4.31
N VAL A 406 2.20 -18.27 3.85
CA VAL A 406 2.33 -17.23 2.81
C VAL A 406 1.66 -17.67 1.51
N ARG A 407 1.98 -18.86 0.98
CA ARG A 407 1.39 -19.34 -0.28
C ARG A 407 -0.13 -19.39 -0.21
N ARG A 408 -0.68 -19.90 0.89
CA ARG A 408 -2.13 -20.07 1.09
C ARG A 408 -2.83 -18.73 1.28
N LEU A 409 -2.24 -17.80 2.04
CA LEU A 409 -2.73 -16.43 2.20
C LEU A 409 -2.89 -15.75 0.83
N TRP A 410 -1.82 -15.74 0.01
CA TRP A 410 -1.84 -15.08 -1.30
C TRP A 410 -2.67 -15.83 -2.35
N ALA A 411 -2.83 -17.15 -2.21
CA ALA A 411 -3.80 -17.94 -2.99
C ALA A 411 -5.26 -17.73 -2.55
N CYS A 412 -5.50 -16.90 -1.53
CA CYS A 412 -6.80 -16.70 -0.90
C CYS A 412 -7.47 -18.01 -0.42
N ASP A 413 -6.65 -18.96 0.06
CA ASP A 413 -7.15 -20.24 0.56
C ASP A 413 -7.78 -20.07 1.95
N ALA A 414 -9.11 -20.09 1.98
CA ALA A 414 -9.89 -20.00 3.22
C ALA A 414 -9.60 -21.14 4.21
N GLY A 415 -9.15 -22.30 3.71
CA GLY A 415 -8.74 -23.43 4.53
C GLY A 415 -7.52 -23.14 5.42
N LEU A 416 -6.83 -22.01 5.24
CA LEU A 416 -5.72 -21.59 6.09
C LEU A 416 -6.18 -21.31 7.53
N TRP A 417 -7.42 -20.82 7.71
CA TRP A 417 -7.95 -20.45 9.02
C TRP A 417 -9.00 -21.42 9.54
N LYS A 418 -9.94 -21.83 8.67
CA LYS A 418 -11.10 -22.66 9.05
C LYS A 418 -11.46 -23.63 7.93
N THR A 419 -11.99 -24.78 8.31
CA THR A 419 -12.47 -25.81 7.38
C THR A 419 -13.98 -25.78 7.20
N GLU A 420 -14.69 -25.12 8.12
CA GLU A 420 -16.13 -25.02 8.17
C GLU A 420 -16.64 -24.09 7.06
N GLU A 421 -17.56 -24.59 6.23
CA GLU A 421 -18.07 -23.87 5.06
C GLU A 421 -18.69 -22.50 5.38
N ALA A 422 -19.29 -22.34 6.56
CA ALA A 422 -19.83 -21.05 7.00
C ALA A 422 -18.72 -19.99 7.14
N HIS A 423 -17.59 -20.34 7.75
CA HIS A 423 -16.41 -19.47 7.85
C HIS A 423 -15.76 -19.27 6.48
N GLN A 424 -15.57 -20.35 5.70
CA GLN A 424 -14.91 -20.24 4.40
C GLN A 424 -15.64 -19.29 3.43
N ARG A 425 -16.98 -19.19 3.49
CA ARG A 425 -17.74 -18.20 2.72
C ARG A 425 -17.41 -16.76 3.11
N ILE A 426 -17.30 -16.49 4.41
CA ILE A 426 -16.96 -15.16 4.93
C ILE A 426 -15.52 -14.81 4.53
N ILE A 427 -14.58 -15.72 4.75
CA ILE A 427 -13.16 -15.55 4.45
C ILE A 427 -12.96 -15.25 2.96
N ARG A 428 -13.53 -16.07 2.06
CA ARG A 428 -13.42 -15.86 0.60
C ARG A 428 -13.93 -14.48 0.17
N ASN A 429 -14.92 -13.92 0.87
CA ASN A 429 -15.49 -12.61 0.61
C ASN A 429 -14.89 -11.50 1.51
N SER A 430 -13.70 -11.70 2.07
CA SER A 430 -13.04 -10.74 2.95
C SER A 430 -11.56 -10.53 2.66
N LEU A 431 -11.00 -11.16 1.61
CA LEU A 431 -9.58 -11.14 1.27
C LEU A 431 -9.20 -10.12 0.19
N GLY A 432 -10.13 -9.27 -0.24
CA GLY A 432 -9.88 -8.23 -1.25
C GLY A 432 -8.81 -7.21 -0.85
N TRP A 433 -8.56 -7.05 0.47
CA TRP A 433 -7.55 -6.12 1.01
C TRP A 433 -6.13 -6.44 0.52
N LEU A 434 -5.81 -7.73 0.27
CA LEU A 434 -4.51 -8.16 -0.27
C LEU A 434 -4.16 -7.47 -1.59
N ARG A 435 -5.17 -7.09 -2.38
CA ARG A 435 -5.01 -6.45 -3.70
C ARG A 435 -5.11 -4.93 -3.65
N MET A 436 -5.49 -4.33 -2.52
CA MET A 436 -5.72 -2.89 -2.43
C MET A 436 -4.48 -2.03 -2.67
N PRO A 437 -3.28 -2.41 -2.18
CA PRO A 437 -2.06 -1.65 -2.48
C PRO A 437 -1.75 -1.54 -3.98
N GLU A 438 -2.20 -2.50 -4.79
CA GLU A 438 -2.04 -2.50 -6.25
C GLU A 438 -3.22 -1.83 -6.97
N ALA A 439 -4.46 -2.02 -6.49
CA ALA A 439 -5.67 -1.52 -7.15
C ALA A 439 -5.91 -0.02 -6.92
N MET A 440 -5.68 0.48 -5.70
CA MET A 440 -6.02 1.85 -5.32
C MET A 440 -5.17 2.95 -5.98
N PRO A 441 -3.88 2.74 -6.32
CA PRO A 441 -3.14 3.68 -7.17
C PRO A 441 -3.87 4.01 -8.49
N GLY A 442 -4.55 3.03 -9.09
CA GLY A 442 -5.36 3.23 -10.31
C GLY A 442 -6.58 4.13 -10.12
N ARG A 443 -7.04 4.33 -8.87
CA ARG A 443 -8.17 5.20 -8.51
C ARG A 443 -7.75 6.56 -7.96
N ALA A 444 -6.45 6.76 -7.71
CA ALA A 444 -5.95 7.99 -7.10
C ALA A 444 -6.28 9.24 -7.92
N ALA A 445 -6.26 9.15 -9.26
CA ALA A 445 -6.64 10.26 -10.13
C ALA A 445 -8.12 10.67 -9.99
N GLU A 446 -9.04 9.70 -9.87
CA GLU A 446 -10.46 9.95 -9.62
C GLU A 446 -10.66 10.68 -8.29
N ILE A 447 -9.99 10.19 -7.23
CA ILE A 447 -10.08 10.77 -5.89
C ILE A 447 -9.52 12.19 -5.88
N MET A 448 -8.35 12.42 -6.48
CA MET A 448 -7.75 13.76 -6.53
C MET A 448 -8.57 14.75 -7.35
N ALA A 449 -9.20 14.32 -8.45
CA ALA A 449 -10.13 15.17 -9.19
C ALA A 449 -11.32 15.60 -8.32
N PHE A 450 -11.86 14.68 -7.51
CA PHE A 450 -12.91 15.01 -6.55
C PHE A 450 -12.43 15.95 -5.44
N VAL A 451 -11.19 15.81 -4.97
CA VAL A 451 -10.61 16.75 -3.99
C VAL A 451 -10.56 18.17 -4.56
N GLU A 452 -10.13 18.34 -5.82
CA GLU A 452 -10.12 19.66 -6.47
C GLU A 452 -11.54 20.22 -6.66
N GLU A 453 -12.53 19.38 -6.95
CA GLU A 453 -13.94 19.78 -6.98
C GLU A 453 -14.41 20.32 -5.62
N VAL A 454 -14.12 19.61 -4.53
CA VAL A 454 -14.49 20.00 -3.17
C VAL A 454 -13.82 21.31 -2.76
N ARG A 455 -12.53 21.48 -3.10
CA ARG A 455 -11.78 22.72 -2.86
C ARG A 455 -12.37 23.88 -3.67
N GLY A 456 -12.68 23.66 -4.94
CA GLY A 456 -13.31 24.65 -5.82
C GLY A 456 -14.71 25.06 -5.37
N ALA A 457 -15.46 24.14 -4.73
CA ALA A 457 -16.76 24.43 -4.14
C ALA A 457 -16.70 25.21 -2.82
N GLY A 458 -15.50 25.43 -2.25
CA GLY A 458 -15.31 26.25 -1.06
C GLY A 458 -15.67 25.56 0.26
N PHE A 459 -15.65 24.23 0.32
CA PHE A 459 -15.83 23.51 1.58
C PHE A 459 -14.64 23.76 2.53
N GLU A 460 -14.93 24.14 3.77
CA GLU A 460 -13.93 24.40 4.82
C GLU A 460 -13.73 23.18 5.73
N HIS A 461 -14.72 22.29 5.76
CA HIS A 461 -14.75 21.11 6.62
C HIS A 461 -15.19 19.87 5.84
N ALA A 462 -14.67 18.71 6.25
CA ALA A 462 -15.17 17.42 5.86
C ALA A 462 -15.45 16.59 7.13
N VAL A 463 -16.64 16.01 7.28
CA VAL A 463 -17.00 15.20 8.47
C VAL A 463 -17.29 13.77 8.02
N VAL A 464 -16.47 12.82 8.48
CA VAL A 464 -16.74 11.39 8.31
C VAL A 464 -17.83 10.96 9.29
N LEU A 465 -18.96 10.50 8.76
CA LEU A 465 -20.07 9.91 9.50
C LEU A 465 -19.93 8.39 9.38
N GLY A 466 -19.18 7.80 10.30
CA GLY A 466 -18.71 6.41 10.18
C GLY A 466 -18.68 5.68 11.51
N MET A 467 -18.40 4.37 11.45
CA MET A 467 -18.22 3.54 12.64
C MET A 467 -17.22 2.41 12.37
N GLY A 468 -16.41 2.07 13.38
CA GLY A 468 -15.39 1.02 13.28
C GLY A 468 -14.39 1.32 12.17
N GLY A 469 -14.23 0.39 11.21
CA GLY A 469 -13.20 0.51 10.18
C GLY A 469 -13.43 1.69 9.22
N SER A 470 -14.68 2.13 9.10
CA SER A 470 -15.07 3.29 8.30
C SER A 470 -14.78 4.64 8.99
N SER A 471 -14.39 4.65 10.27
CA SER A 471 -14.05 5.88 11.02
C SER A 471 -12.64 5.88 11.61
N LEU A 472 -12.12 4.73 12.04
CA LEU A 472 -10.86 4.65 12.76
C LEU A 472 -9.64 4.96 11.90
N ALA A 473 -9.53 4.42 10.69
CA ALA A 473 -8.43 4.77 9.80
C ALA A 473 -8.42 6.29 9.45
N PRO A 474 -9.56 6.91 9.08
CA PRO A 474 -9.66 8.37 8.97
C PRO A 474 -9.26 9.12 10.25
N GLU A 475 -9.65 8.63 11.43
CA GLU A 475 -9.32 9.27 12.71
C GLU A 475 -7.83 9.21 13.03
N VAL A 476 -7.17 8.07 12.76
CA VAL A 476 -5.71 7.93 12.85
C VAL A 476 -5.03 8.98 11.99
N LEU A 477 -5.38 9.02 10.70
CA LEU A 477 -4.78 9.93 9.72
C LEU A 477 -5.02 11.39 10.08
N ARG A 478 -6.24 11.74 10.53
CA ARG A 478 -6.57 13.09 10.99
C ARG A 478 -5.67 13.55 12.14
N ARG A 479 -5.47 12.70 13.15
CA ARG A 479 -4.64 13.02 14.33
C ARG A 479 -3.16 13.11 13.96
N THR A 480 -2.67 12.24 13.09
CA THR A 480 -1.25 12.19 12.68
C THR A 480 -0.87 13.37 11.79
N PHE A 481 -1.66 13.67 10.76
CA PHE A 481 -1.28 14.67 9.74
C PHE A 481 -1.85 16.06 10.02
N GLY A 482 -2.83 16.17 10.91
CA GLY A 482 -3.46 17.44 11.29
C GLY A 482 -4.11 18.17 10.12
N ARG A 483 -4.31 19.49 10.29
CA ARG A 483 -4.88 20.35 9.25
C ARG A 483 -3.80 20.77 8.26
N ARG A 484 -4.08 20.63 6.96
CA ARG A 484 -3.20 21.09 5.87
C ARG A 484 -3.78 22.32 5.17
N HIS A 485 -2.91 23.27 4.84
CA HIS A 485 -3.31 24.50 4.18
C HIS A 485 -3.93 24.22 2.80
N GLY A 486 -5.06 24.87 2.51
CA GLY A 486 -5.76 24.74 1.23
C GLY A 486 -6.67 23.52 1.10
N TYR A 487 -6.79 22.69 2.14
CA TYR A 487 -7.68 21.52 2.20
C TYR A 487 -8.73 21.70 3.31
N PRO A 488 -9.92 21.08 3.19
CA PRO A 488 -10.89 21.01 4.27
C PRO A 488 -10.30 20.42 5.56
N THR A 489 -10.73 20.95 6.71
CA THR A 489 -10.43 20.32 8.00
C THR A 489 -11.27 19.07 8.12
N LEU A 490 -10.61 17.90 8.19
CA LEU A 490 -11.29 16.64 8.41
C LEU A 490 -11.71 16.52 9.89
N HIS A 491 -12.90 16.01 10.12
CA HIS A 491 -13.47 15.62 11.40
C HIS A 491 -14.01 14.20 11.29
N VAL A 492 -14.07 13.47 12.41
CA VAL A 492 -14.65 12.13 12.45
C VAL A 492 -15.71 12.11 13.54
N LEU A 493 -16.92 11.69 13.18
CA LEU A 493 -18.01 11.43 14.11
C LEU A 493 -18.33 9.94 14.12
N ASP A 494 -17.97 9.31 15.22
CA ASP A 494 -18.22 7.90 15.54
C ASP A 494 -18.66 7.70 17.00
N SER A 495 -19.27 8.74 17.57
CA SER A 495 -19.94 8.69 18.86
C SER A 495 -21.39 9.16 18.70
N THR A 496 -22.32 8.39 19.27
CA THR A 496 -23.74 8.72 19.33
C THR A 496 -24.09 9.55 20.56
N ASP A 497 -23.11 9.92 21.39
CA ASP A 497 -23.33 10.85 22.49
C ASP A 497 -23.74 12.24 21.94
N PRO A 498 -24.87 12.80 22.39
CA PRO A 498 -25.41 14.05 21.84
C PRO A 498 -24.51 15.27 22.05
N ASP A 499 -23.71 15.34 23.12
CA ASP A 499 -22.80 16.47 23.32
C ASP A 499 -21.63 16.38 22.33
N THR A 500 -21.16 15.17 22.01
CA THR A 500 -20.17 14.97 20.93
C THR A 500 -20.73 15.36 19.56
N VAL A 501 -21.97 14.96 19.26
CA VAL A 501 -22.63 15.35 18.00
C VAL A 501 -22.77 16.87 17.90
N ALA A 502 -23.19 17.53 18.98
CA ALA A 502 -23.29 18.99 19.06
C ALA A 502 -21.93 19.68 18.91
N ALA A 503 -20.87 19.12 19.51
CA ALA A 503 -19.51 19.65 19.38
C ALA A 503 -19.01 19.60 17.93
N ILE A 504 -19.30 18.52 17.19
CA ILE A 504 -18.99 18.42 15.76
C ILE A 504 -19.79 19.43 14.94
N GLU A 505 -21.10 19.58 15.20
CA GLU A 505 -21.92 20.60 14.54
C GLU A 505 -21.36 22.01 14.77
N ALA A 506 -20.95 22.33 16.00
CA ALA A 506 -20.37 23.63 16.34
C ALA A 506 -18.99 23.85 15.69
N ALA A 507 -18.18 22.81 15.55
CA ALA A 507 -16.84 22.88 14.98
C ALA A 507 -16.81 22.88 13.44
N ALA A 508 -17.91 22.51 12.78
CA ALA A 508 -18.00 22.36 11.34
C ALA A 508 -19.33 22.93 10.80
N ASP A 509 -19.34 24.24 10.51
CA ASP A 509 -20.52 24.97 10.00
C ASP A 509 -21.24 24.17 8.88
N PRO A 510 -22.49 23.71 9.09
CA PRO A 510 -23.21 22.92 8.10
C PRO A 510 -23.33 23.58 6.72
N ALA A 511 -23.26 24.92 6.62
CA ALA A 511 -23.27 25.64 5.36
C ALA A 511 -21.97 25.51 4.53
N LYS A 512 -20.87 25.07 5.15
CA LYS A 512 -19.53 24.92 4.55
C LYS A 512 -18.89 23.55 4.76
N THR A 513 -19.69 22.58 5.22
CA THR A 513 -19.24 21.22 5.52
C THR A 513 -19.67 20.23 4.45
N LEU A 514 -18.74 19.36 4.06
CA LEU A 514 -18.98 18.14 3.29
C LEU A 514 -19.10 16.95 4.24
N TYR A 515 -20.22 16.24 4.23
CA TYR A 515 -20.46 15.07 5.05
C TYR A 515 -20.20 13.79 4.26
N ILE A 516 -19.38 12.89 4.80
CA ILE A 516 -19.01 11.62 4.17
C ILE A 516 -19.73 10.52 4.93
N VAL A 517 -20.84 10.02 4.38
CA VAL A 517 -21.56 8.87 4.96
C VAL A 517 -20.80 7.60 4.58
N ALA A 518 -20.16 6.98 5.56
CA ALA A 518 -19.27 5.85 5.37
C ALA A 518 -19.83 4.61 6.05
N SER A 519 -20.43 3.71 5.27
CA SER A 519 -20.98 2.44 5.77
C SER A 519 -20.94 1.38 4.69
N LYS A 520 -20.21 0.27 4.94
CA LYS A 520 -20.14 -0.88 4.03
C LYS A 520 -21.53 -1.44 3.71
N SER A 521 -22.37 -1.66 4.72
CA SER A 521 -23.72 -2.23 4.55
C SER A 521 -24.77 -1.19 4.12
N GLY A 522 -24.47 0.09 4.27
CA GLY A 522 -25.42 1.20 4.12
C GLY A 522 -26.54 1.24 5.17
N THR A 523 -26.46 0.41 6.21
CA THR A 523 -27.54 0.20 7.20
C THR A 523 -27.06 0.20 8.64
N THR A 524 -25.79 0.56 8.87
CA THR A 524 -25.22 0.66 10.22
C THR A 524 -25.93 1.78 10.99
N THR A 525 -26.44 1.49 12.19
CA THR A 525 -27.33 2.39 12.95
C THR A 525 -26.73 3.77 13.17
N GLU A 526 -25.45 3.84 13.54
CA GLU A 526 -24.78 5.08 13.92
C GLU A 526 -24.55 6.01 12.71
N PRO A 527 -23.94 5.56 11.58
CA PRO A 527 -23.90 6.37 10.36
C PRO A 527 -25.26 6.82 9.85
N VAL A 528 -26.31 5.99 9.96
CA VAL A 528 -27.68 6.37 9.57
C VAL A 528 -28.21 7.49 10.48
N ALA A 529 -28.01 7.38 11.80
CA ALA A 529 -28.43 8.42 12.75
C ALA A 529 -27.72 9.76 12.46
N PHE A 530 -26.40 9.72 12.22
CA PHE A 530 -25.63 10.90 11.87
C PHE A 530 -26.08 11.51 10.54
N GLN A 531 -26.28 10.66 9.52
CA GLN A 531 -26.76 11.08 8.20
C GLN A 531 -28.09 11.80 8.34
N ASN A 532 -29.07 11.21 9.03
CA ASN A 532 -30.40 11.80 9.17
C ASN A 532 -30.34 13.15 9.89
N TYR A 533 -29.52 13.25 10.94
CA TYR A 533 -29.32 14.49 11.68
C TYR A 533 -28.76 15.61 10.80
N PHE A 534 -27.58 15.39 10.20
CA PHE A 534 -26.92 16.43 9.41
C PHE A 534 -27.62 16.70 8.09
N LEU A 535 -28.26 15.71 7.46
CA LEU A 535 -29.07 15.94 6.27
C LEU A 535 -30.28 16.82 6.60
N GLY A 536 -30.91 16.62 7.76
CA GLY A 536 -31.96 17.52 8.27
C GLY A 536 -31.46 18.96 8.44
N LYS A 537 -30.28 19.14 9.04
CA LYS A 537 -29.65 20.47 9.22
C LYS A 537 -29.34 21.15 7.89
N VAL A 538 -28.72 20.45 6.95
CA VAL A 538 -28.39 21.03 5.65
C VAL A 538 -29.64 21.27 4.81
N ARG A 539 -30.67 20.42 4.87
CA ARG A 539 -31.96 20.66 4.22
C ARG A 539 -32.62 21.94 4.73
N ALA A 540 -32.55 22.23 6.03
CA ALA A 540 -33.06 23.49 6.58
C ALA A 540 -32.34 24.73 5.99
N LEU A 541 -31.09 24.59 5.53
CA LEU A 541 -30.28 25.67 4.96
C LEU A 541 -30.35 25.75 3.43
N LYS A 542 -30.46 24.62 2.74
CA LYS A 542 -30.26 24.49 1.28
C LYS A 542 -31.45 23.89 0.54
N GLY A 543 -32.49 23.45 1.24
CA GLY A 543 -33.65 22.77 0.66
C GLY A 543 -33.24 21.51 -0.12
N ASP A 544 -33.76 21.39 -1.35
CA ASP A 544 -33.54 20.24 -2.24
C ASP A 544 -32.07 20.07 -2.68
N ARG A 545 -31.21 21.06 -2.46
CA ARG A 545 -29.78 21.00 -2.78
C ARG A 545 -28.92 20.41 -1.67
N ALA A 546 -29.53 19.95 -0.57
CA ALA A 546 -28.78 19.42 0.57
C ALA A 546 -27.82 18.28 0.19
N GLY A 547 -28.18 17.42 -0.78
CA GLY A 547 -27.32 16.34 -1.26
C GLY A 547 -25.95 16.81 -1.79
N GLU A 548 -25.82 18.04 -2.26
CA GLU A 548 -24.54 18.59 -2.72
C GLU A 548 -23.49 18.71 -1.62
N HIS A 549 -23.90 18.60 -0.35
CA HIS A 549 -23.04 18.57 0.83
C HIS A 549 -22.71 17.14 1.30
N PHE A 550 -23.13 16.10 0.58
CA PHE A 550 -22.96 14.72 1.01
C PHE A 550 -22.22 13.86 -0.02
N VAL A 551 -21.41 12.94 0.50
CA VAL A 551 -20.73 11.88 -0.23
C VAL A 551 -21.09 10.56 0.43
N ALA A 552 -21.27 9.51 -0.38
CA ALA A 552 -21.41 8.15 0.13
C ALA A 552 -20.15 7.33 -0.18
N ILE A 553 -19.65 6.58 0.80
CA ILE A 553 -18.67 5.50 0.61
C ILE A 553 -19.32 4.20 1.09
N THR A 554 -19.58 3.28 0.16
CA THR A 554 -20.39 2.08 0.40
C THR A 554 -20.05 0.97 -0.59
N ASP A 555 -20.54 -0.23 -0.35
CA ASP A 555 -20.43 -1.34 -1.27
C ASP A 555 -21.49 -1.28 -2.40
N PRO A 556 -21.27 -1.99 -3.53
CA PRO A 556 -22.22 -2.05 -4.63
C PRO A 556 -23.57 -2.65 -4.20
N GLY A 557 -24.67 -2.09 -4.70
CA GLY A 557 -26.03 -2.59 -4.50
C GLY A 557 -26.63 -2.31 -3.12
N THR A 558 -26.02 -1.43 -2.33
CA THR A 558 -26.44 -1.14 -0.96
C THR A 558 -27.59 -0.13 -0.89
N PHE A 559 -28.31 -0.10 0.23
CA PHE A 559 -29.33 0.92 0.49
C PHE A 559 -28.75 2.34 0.42
N LEU A 560 -27.54 2.54 0.95
CA LEU A 560 -26.86 3.84 0.93
C LEU A 560 -26.52 4.30 -0.49
N GLU A 561 -26.15 3.39 -1.41
CA GLU A 561 -25.95 3.75 -2.82
C GLU A 561 -27.26 4.26 -3.44
N GLY A 562 -28.36 3.54 -3.23
CA GLY A 562 -29.69 3.94 -3.71
C GLY A 562 -30.14 5.27 -3.12
N PHE A 563 -29.99 5.43 -1.80
CA PHE A 563 -30.32 6.64 -1.06
C PHE A 563 -29.50 7.84 -1.54
N ALA A 564 -28.18 7.68 -1.71
CA ALA A 564 -27.31 8.73 -2.21
C ALA A 564 -27.74 9.23 -3.60
N ARG A 565 -28.16 8.32 -4.48
CA ARG A 565 -28.70 8.67 -5.79
C ARG A 565 -30.03 9.44 -5.68
N GLU A 566 -30.95 8.98 -4.84
CA GLU A 566 -32.25 9.62 -4.62
C GLU A 566 -32.10 11.02 -4.02
N GLN A 567 -31.18 11.17 -3.07
CA GLN A 567 -30.88 12.45 -2.41
C GLN A 567 -29.93 13.35 -3.21
N ARG A 568 -29.48 12.92 -4.39
CA ARG A 568 -28.53 13.64 -5.25
C ARG A 568 -27.25 14.02 -4.50
N PHE A 569 -26.66 13.05 -3.82
CA PHE A 569 -25.36 13.21 -3.20
C PHE A 569 -24.32 13.60 -4.24
N ARG A 570 -23.37 14.47 -3.86
CA ARG A 570 -22.35 15.00 -4.76
C ARG A 570 -21.56 13.89 -5.45
N LYS A 571 -21.20 12.84 -4.71
CA LYS A 571 -20.44 11.69 -5.23
C LYS A 571 -20.75 10.44 -4.43
N THR A 572 -20.76 9.30 -5.11
CA THR A 572 -20.76 7.98 -4.48
C THR A 572 -19.48 7.26 -4.88
N PHE A 573 -18.66 6.89 -3.90
CA PHE A 573 -17.50 6.02 -4.09
C PHE A 573 -17.90 4.59 -3.76
N ILE A 574 -17.99 3.77 -4.81
CA ILE A 574 -18.23 2.34 -4.67
C ILE A 574 -16.93 1.65 -4.26
N ASN A 575 -16.98 0.94 -3.14
CA ASN A 575 -15.87 0.14 -2.61
C ASN A 575 -15.91 -1.30 -3.14
N TYR A 576 -14.83 -2.05 -2.96
CA TYR A 576 -14.83 -3.48 -3.23
C TYR A 576 -15.55 -4.24 -2.10
N ALA A 577 -16.54 -5.05 -2.46
CA ALA A 577 -17.42 -5.72 -1.49
C ALA A 577 -16.70 -6.83 -0.70
N ASP A 578 -15.61 -7.35 -1.23
CA ASP A 578 -14.86 -8.47 -0.67
C ASP A 578 -13.78 -8.05 0.35
N ILE A 579 -13.93 -6.87 0.95
CA ILE A 579 -13.01 -6.33 1.96
C ILE A 579 -13.71 -6.23 3.32
N GLY A 580 -13.16 -6.88 4.35
CA GLY A 580 -13.65 -6.73 5.73
C GLY A 580 -13.51 -5.28 6.23
N GLY A 581 -14.46 -4.79 7.03
CA GLY A 581 -14.50 -3.38 7.44
C GLY A 581 -13.21 -2.88 8.10
N ARG A 582 -12.62 -3.66 9.01
CA ARG A 582 -11.35 -3.33 9.69
C ARG A 582 -10.09 -3.44 8.81
N TYR A 583 -10.19 -4.11 7.66
CA TYR A 583 -9.14 -4.25 6.63
C TYR A 583 -9.34 -3.25 5.46
N SER A 584 -10.12 -2.18 5.69
CA SER A 584 -10.50 -1.22 4.65
C SER A 584 -9.67 0.08 4.68
N ALA A 585 -8.62 0.14 5.50
CA ALA A 585 -7.81 1.35 5.69
C ALA A 585 -7.22 1.86 4.37
N LEU A 586 -6.75 0.95 3.50
CA LEU A 586 -6.18 1.30 2.20
C LEU A 586 -7.23 1.37 1.07
N SER A 587 -8.51 1.17 1.36
CA SER A 587 -9.62 1.25 0.39
C SER A 587 -10.20 2.67 0.29
N CYS A 588 -11.31 2.88 -0.43
CA CYS A 588 -12.00 4.18 -0.46
C CYS A 588 -12.34 4.72 0.94
N PHE A 589 -12.62 3.84 1.92
CA PHE A 589 -12.97 4.25 3.28
C PHE A 589 -11.87 5.06 3.97
N GLY A 590 -10.59 4.70 3.79
CA GLY A 590 -9.48 5.51 4.31
C GLY A 590 -8.94 6.52 3.30
N MET A 591 -8.86 6.15 2.02
CA MET A 591 -8.15 6.96 1.01
C MET A 591 -8.92 8.21 0.57
N VAL A 592 -10.26 8.19 0.55
CA VAL A 592 -11.05 9.39 0.22
C VAL A 592 -10.92 10.45 1.33
N PRO A 593 -11.13 10.13 2.63
CA PRO A 593 -10.85 11.07 3.71
C PRO A 593 -9.39 11.56 3.75
N ALA A 594 -8.42 10.65 3.52
CA ALA A 594 -7.00 10.99 3.49
C ALA A 594 -6.67 12.06 2.43
N ALA A 595 -7.19 11.88 1.22
CA ALA A 595 -6.98 12.82 0.13
C ALA A 595 -7.69 14.16 0.37
N LEU A 596 -8.90 14.14 0.94
CA LEU A 596 -9.65 15.36 1.28
C LEU A 596 -8.92 16.23 2.31
N MET A 597 -8.16 15.63 3.23
CA MET A 597 -7.33 16.39 4.17
C MET A 597 -5.93 16.72 3.65
N GLY A 598 -5.63 16.38 2.40
CA GLY A 598 -4.39 16.76 1.69
C GLY A 598 -3.19 15.84 1.94
N ILE A 599 -3.39 14.59 2.35
CA ILE A 599 -2.31 13.60 2.41
C ILE A 599 -1.84 13.29 0.98
N ASP A 600 -0.53 13.14 0.79
CA ASP A 600 0.05 12.69 -0.48
C ASP A 600 -0.31 11.21 -0.72
N LEU A 601 -1.47 11.02 -1.35
CA LEU A 601 -2.05 9.72 -1.59
C LEU A 601 -1.15 8.83 -2.47
N GLN A 602 -0.40 9.42 -3.40
CA GLN A 602 0.50 8.67 -4.29
C GLN A 602 1.64 8.05 -3.50
N THR A 603 2.34 8.85 -2.69
CA THR A 603 3.43 8.35 -1.84
C THR A 603 2.93 7.38 -0.78
N PHE A 604 1.78 7.67 -0.17
CA PHE A 604 1.15 6.83 0.85
C PHE A 604 0.82 5.42 0.31
N LEU A 605 0.15 5.35 -0.84
CA LEU A 605 -0.19 4.07 -1.49
C LEU A 605 1.06 3.37 -2.05
N ALA A 606 2.07 4.10 -2.53
CA ALA A 606 3.32 3.50 -2.98
C ALA A 606 4.08 2.81 -1.83
N ARG A 607 4.07 3.40 -0.62
CA ARG A 607 4.63 2.79 0.60
C ARG A 607 3.87 1.52 0.98
N ALA A 608 2.53 1.55 0.92
CA ALA A 608 1.70 0.36 1.09
C ALA A 608 2.04 -0.75 0.09
N GLY A 609 2.19 -0.40 -1.20
CA GLY A 609 2.54 -1.35 -2.26
C GLY A 609 3.90 -2.02 -2.05
N ARG A 610 4.90 -1.28 -1.54
CA ARG A 610 6.20 -1.86 -1.19
C ARG A 610 6.10 -2.85 -0.04
N MET A 611 5.31 -2.54 0.99
CA MET A 611 5.07 -3.47 2.09
C MET A 611 4.37 -4.74 1.60
N ALA A 612 3.37 -4.58 0.73
CA ALA A 612 2.65 -5.71 0.17
C ALA A 612 3.54 -6.66 -0.60
N GLU A 613 4.46 -6.12 -1.40
CA GLU A 613 5.43 -6.92 -2.12
C GLU A 613 6.41 -7.65 -1.17
N ALA A 614 6.90 -6.99 -0.12
CA ALA A 614 7.73 -7.65 0.90
C ALA A 614 6.98 -8.80 1.60
N CYS A 615 5.69 -8.62 1.86
CA CYS A 615 4.83 -9.64 2.47
C CYS A 615 4.50 -10.84 1.55
N LYS A 616 4.92 -10.84 0.28
CA LYS A 616 4.81 -12.01 -0.62
C LYS A 616 5.96 -13.00 -0.46
N SER A 617 7.06 -12.61 0.17
CA SER A 617 8.21 -13.49 0.39
C SER A 617 7.82 -14.70 1.25
N VAL A 618 8.20 -15.92 0.82
CA VAL A 618 8.08 -17.13 1.64
C VAL A 618 9.23 -17.29 2.64
N ASP A 619 10.29 -16.48 2.50
CA ASP A 619 11.35 -16.34 3.49
C ASP A 619 10.85 -15.41 4.60
N GLU A 620 10.75 -15.96 5.80
CA GLU A 620 10.31 -15.28 7.01
C GLU A 620 11.15 -14.03 7.31
N THR A 621 12.47 -14.08 7.10
CA THR A 621 13.36 -12.96 7.42
C THR A 621 13.13 -11.75 6.52
N ALA A 622 12.66 -11.99 5.29
CA ALA A 622 12.34 -10.97 4.31
C ALA A 622 10.84 -10.60 4.28
N ASN A 623 9.99 -11.30 5.05
CA ASN A 623 8.55 -11.06 5.11
C ASN A 623 8.17 -10.39 6.45
N PRO A 624 8.05 -9.05 6.48
CA PRO A 624 7.83 -8.32 7.72
C PRO A 624 6.46 -8.61 8.37
N GLY A 625 5.43 -8.90 7.57
CA GLY A 625 4.11 -9.26 8.09
C GLY A 625 4.08 -10.67 8.69
N LEU A 626 4.69 -11.64 7.99
CA LEU A 626 4.79 -13.03 8.46
C LEU A 626 5.60 -13.11 9.75
N ARG A 627 6.80 -12.52 9.76
CA ARG A 627 7.70 -12.52 10.92
C ARG A 627 7.01 -11.95 12.16
N LEU A 628 6.44 -10.75 12.03
CA LEU A 628 5.74 -10.10 13.14
C LEU A 628 4.57 -10.96 13.64
N GLY A 629 3.78 -11.53 12.73
CA GLY A 629 2.65 -12.38 13.10
C GLY A 629 3.06 -13.67 13.82
N LEU A 630 4.10 -14.37 13.33
CA LEU A 630 4.63 -15.58 13.95
C LEU A 630 5.22 -15.29 15.33
N GLU A 631 6.08 -14.28 15.42
CA GLU A 631 6.73 -13.88 16.67
C GLU A 631 5.69 -13.52 17.74
N LEU A 632 4.67 -12.72 17.42
CA LEU A 632 3.60 -12.37 18.35
C LEU A 632 2.73 -13.57 18.75
N ALA A 633 2.43 -14.48 17.82
CA ALA A 633 1.70 -15.71 18.12
C ALA A 633 2.49 -16.63 19.07
N GLU A 634 3.82 -16.70 18.90
CA GLU A 634 4.70 -17.44 19.81
C GLU A 634 4.76 -16.82 21.21
N GLN A 635 4.81 -15.48 21.30
CA GLN A 635 4.73 -14.80 22.60
C GLN A 635 3.40 -15.09 23.30
N ALA A 636 2.29 -15.02 22.57
CA ALA A 636 0.97 -15.35 23.11
C ALA A 636 0.91 -16.80 23.62
N ALA A 637 1.42 -17.76 22.84
CA ALA A 637 1.52 -19.16 23.25
C ALA A 637 2.41 -19.38 24.49
N ALA A 638 3.40 -18.51 24.71
CA ALA A 638 4.25 -18.49 25.89
C ALA A 638 3.63 -17.73 27.10
N GLY A 639 2.33 -17.39 27.03
CA GLY A 639 1.60 -16.69 28.08
C GLY A 639 1.80 -15.17 28.09
N ARG A 640 2.34 -14.60 27.01
CA ARG A 640 2.49 -13.14 26.80
C ARG A 640 1.50 -12.62 25.77
N ASP A 641 0.22 -12.61 26.15
CA ASP A 641 -0.89 -12.24 25.29
C ASP A 641 -1.18 -10.73 25.28
N LYS A 642 -0.51 -9.89 26.08
CA LYS A 642 -0.71 -8.43 26.11
C LYS A 642 0.30 -7.72 25.22
N ILE A 643 -0.12 -7.32 24.02
CA ILE A 643 0.72 -6.54 23.09
C ILE A 643 0.68 -5.08 23.50
N THR A 644 1.77 -4.58 24.08
CA THR A 644 1.89 -3.19 24.55
C THR A 644 2.61 -2.35 23.51
N PHE A 645 1.95 -1.34 22.98
CA PHE A 645 2.49 -0.46 21.95
C PHE A 645 3.19 0.76 22.57
N LEU A 646 4.42 1.00 22.13
CA LEU A 646 5.20 2.20 22.43
C LEU A 646 5.47 2.92 21.11
N MET A 647 4.97 4.14 20.94
CA MET A 647 5.01 4.85 19.66
C MET A 647 5.55 6.26 19.82
N SER A 648 6.19 6.79 18.76
CA SER A 648 6.52 8.23 18.73
C SER A 648 5.24 9.07 18.86
N PRO A 649 5.27 10.22 19.57
CA PRO A 649 4.09 11.04 19.85
C PRO A 649 3.27 11.42 18.60
N GLU A 650 3.92 11.72 17.48
CA GLU A 650 3.27 12.13 16.24
C GLU A 650 2.43 11.04 15.56
N ILE A 651 2.69 9.76 15.88
CA ILE A 651 1.98 8.61 15.31
C ILE A 651 1.23 7.79 16.37
N GLU A 652 1.15 8.26 17.62
CA GLU A 652 0.50 7.53 18.72
C GLU A 652 -0.96 7.15 18.41
N SER A 653 -1.66 7.97 17.62
CA SER A 653 -3.01 7.69 17.15
C SER A 653 -3.14 6.40 16.36
N PHE A 654 -2.06 5.88 15.75
CA PHE A 654 -2.07 4.61 15.02
C PHE A 654 -2.54 3.44 15.89
N GLY A 655 -2.29 3.50 17.20
CA GLY A 655 -2.80 2.54 18.17
C GLY A 655 -4.33 2.34 18.11
N LEU A 656 -5.10 3.38 17.82
CA LEU A 656 -6.57 3.30 17.76
C LEU A 656 -7.06 2.29 16.70
N TRP A 657 -6.38 2.24 15.55
CA TRP A 657 -6.71 1.29 14.50
C TRP A 657 -6.10 -0.09 14.76
N LEU A 658 -4.90 -0.18 15.34
CA LEU A 658 -4.31 -1.46 15.74
C LEU A 658 -5.17 -2.20 16.76
N GLU A 659 -5.73 -1.49 17.75
CA GLU A 659 -6.66 -2.08 18.71
C GLU A 659 -7.85 -2.73 18.01
N GLN A 660 -8.46 -2.03 17.04
CA GLN A 660 -9.55 -2.60 16.26
C GLN A 660 -9.09 -3.81 15.46
N LEU A 661 -8.05 -3.64 14.65
CA LEU A 661 -7.61 -4.69 13.73
C LEU A 661 -7.33 -5.98 14.51
N ILE A 662 -6.56 -5.89 15.59
CA ILE A 662 -6.15 -7.04 16.39
C ILE A 662 -7.33 -7.60 17.19
N ALA A 663 -7.96 -6.78 18.04
CA ALA A 663 -8.98 -7.27 18.97
C ALA A 663 -10.24 -7.78 18.24
N GLU A 664 -10.66 -7.14 17.15
CA GLU A 664 -11.83 -7.55 16.37
C GLU A 664 -11.55 -8.75 15.46
N SER A 665 -10.30 -8.91 14.98
CA SER A 665 -9.95 -10.07 14.15
C SER A 665 -9.75 -11.34 14.98
N ILE A 666 -9.01 -11.28 16.09
CA ILE A 666 -8.52 -12.49 16.76
C ILE A 666 -8.99 -12.67 18.21
N GLY A 667 -9.72 -11.70 18.78
CA GLY A 667 -10.33 -11.81 20.11
C GLY A 667 -11.67 -12.56 20.12
N LYS A 668 -11.65 -13.88 19.84
CA LYS A 668 -12.87 -14.70 19.74
C LYS A 668 -12.60 -16.16 20.06
N GLU A 669 -13.67 -16.95 20.20
CA GLU A 669 -13.61 -18.39 20.50
C GLU A 669 -12.82 -18.73 21.79
N GLY A 670 -12.86 -17.84 22.79
CA GLY A 670 -12.12 -18.01 24.04
C GLY A 670 -10.61 -17.88 23.87
N LYS A 671 -10.14 -17.22 22.80
CA LYS A 671 -8.73 -17.01 22.45
C LYS A 671 -8.49 -15.56 22.06
N GLY A 672 -7.22 -15.19 21.92
CA GLY A 672 -6.81 -13.93 21.31
C GLY A 672 -5.71 -13.24 22.09
N VAL A 673 -5.23 -12.13 21.53
CA VAL A 673 -4.25 -11.25 22.19
C VAL A 673 -4.94 -9.93 22.55
N VAL A 674 -4.44 -9.28 23.59
CA VAL A 674 -4.96 -8.03 24.13
C VAL A 674 -4.06 -6.88 23.67
N PRO A 675 -4.45 -6.07 22.67
CA PRO A 675 -3.68 -4.89 22.28
C PRO A 675 -3.84 -3.78 23.33
N ILE A 676 -2.74 -3.20 23.80
CA ILE A 676 -2.71 -2.14 24.81
C ILE A 676 -2.02 -0.92 24.21
N THR A 677 -2.77 0.17 24.04
CA THR A 677 -2.26 1.43 23.49
C THR A 677 -2.33 2.58 24.49
N GLY A 678 -1.44 3.57 24.35
CA GLY A 678 -1.37 4.75 25.24
C GLY A 678 -1.13 4.40 26.71
N GLU A 679 -0.53 3.24 27.00
CA GLU A 679 -0.23 2.86 28.38
C GLU A 679 0.85 3.81 28.95
N PRO A 680 0.65 4.36 30.16
CA PRO A 680 1.66 5.20 30.79
C PRO A 680 3.03 4.52 30.83
N ILE A 681 4.06 5.24 30.38
CA ILE A 681 5.45 4.79 30.44
C ILE A 681 5.89 4.63 31.90
N ARG A 682 6.42 3.46 32.23
CA ARG A 682 6.85 3.03 33.57
C ARG A 682 8.26 2.43 33.56
N LEU A 683 8.79 2.14 34.74
CA LEU A 683 10.04 1.40 34.86
C LEU A 683 9.84 -0.05 34.36
N PRO A 684 10.85 -0.67 33.72
CA PRO A 684 10.76 -2.03 33.19
C PRO A 684 10.20 -3.04 34.20
N GLU A 685 10.65 -3.01 35.45
CA GLU A 685 10.23 -3.91 36.54
C GLU A 685 8.75 -3.78 36.93
N GLU A 686 8.10 -2.66 36.61
CA GLU A 686 6.68 -2.44 36.93
C GLU A 686 5.73 -3.10 35.93
N TYR A 687 6.24 -3.53 34.77
CA TYR A 687 5.43 -4.24 33.78
C TYR A 687 5.31 -5.72 34.14
N ALA A 688 4.08 -6.22 34.12
CA ALA A 688 3.79 -7.64 34.28
C ALA A 688 4.50 -8.51 33.22
N ALA A 689 4.68 -9.79 33.54
CA ALA A 689 5.42 -10.73 32.70
C ALA A 689 4.59 -11.31 31.53
N ASP A 690 3.29 -10.99 31.46
CA ASP A 690 2.34 -11.37 30.41
C ASP A 690 2.37 -10.43 29.19
N LYS A 691 3.37 -9.54 29.12
CA LYS A 691 3.49 -8.51 28.10
C LYS A 691 4.55 -8.81 27.07
N VAL A 692 4.25 -8.40 25.84
CA VAL A 692 5.16 -8.24 24.72
C VAL A 692 5.09 -6.81 24.24
N PHE A 693 6.23 -6.21 23.88
CA PHE A 693 6.29 -4.80 23.50
C PHE A 693 6.53 -4.64 22.01
N VAL A 694 5.83 -3.71 21.39
CA VAL A 694 6.04 -3.32 20.00
C VAL A 694 6.30 -1.83 19.96
N CYS A 695 7.53 -1.48 19.60
CA CYS A 695 8.02 -0.11 19.53
C CYS A 695 8.00 0.36 18.07
N ILE A 696 7.18 1.37 17.76
CA ILE A 696 7.05 1.95 16.42
C ILE A 696 7.57 3.39 16.48
N GLN A 697 8.71 3.67 15.84
CA GLN A 697 9.37 4.98 15.93
C GLN A 697 9.63 5.57 14.56
N THR A 698 9.36 6.87 14.42
CA THR A 698 9.76 7.72 13.30
C THR A 698 11.24 8.11 13.40
N GLU A 699 11.96 8.10 12.27
CA GLU A 699 13.36 8.51 12.20
C GLU A 699 13.52 9.98 12.62
N GLY A 700 14.54 10.26 13.43
CA GLY A 700 14.79 11.61 13.95
C GLY A 700 13.84 12.06 15.07
N ALA A 701 12.92 11.21 15.53
CA ALA A 701 12.10 11.52 16.71
C ALA A 701 12.99 11.69 17.95
N ALA A 702 12.95 12.89 18.53
CA ALA A 702 13.70 13.25 19.74
C ALA A 702 13.11 12.66 21.03
N ASP A 703 12.35 11.55 20.95
CA ASP A 703 11.77 10.91 22.14
C ASP A 703 12.81 10.02 22.84
N THR A 704 13.71 10.68 23.56
CA THR A 704 14.73 10.03 24.39
C THR A 704 14.09 9.14 25.46
N ARG A 705 12.91 9.50 25.97
CA ARG A 705 12.23 8.77 27.04
C ARG A 705 11.70 7.42 26.56
N CYS A 706 11.04 7.37 25.41
CA CYS A 706 10.62 6.09 24.83
C CYS A 706 11.84 5.21 24.54
N SER A 707 12.89 5.76 23.95
CA SER A 707 14.13 5.03 23.65
C SER A 707 14.84 4.49 24.90
N GLU A 708 14.87 5.24 26.00
CA GLU A 708 15.42 4.81 27.29
C GLU A 708 14.62 3.65 27.89
N VAL A 709 13.29 3.75 27.87
CA VAL A 709 12.41 2.70 28.40
C VAL A 709 12.56 1.43 27.59
N VAL A 710 12.61 1.52 26.27
CA VAL A 710 12.79 0.35 25.40
C VAL A 710 14.13 -0.34 25.67
N ARG A 711 15.22 0.43 25.84
CA ARG A 711 16.52 -0.13 26.25
C ARG A 711 16.45 -0.79 27.63
N GLY A 712 15.71 -0.20 28.56
CA GLY A 712 15.47 -0.77 29.89
C GLY A 712 14.68 -2.08 29.85
N LEU A 713 13.65 -2.16 29.00
CA LEU A 713 12.86 -3.37 28.77
C LEU A 713 13.72 -4.50 28.20
N GLU A 714 14.54 -4.19 27.19
CA GLU A 714 15.50 -5.13 26.59
C GLU A 714 16.53 -5.62 27.63
N ALA A 715 17.09 -4.70 28.42
CA ALA A 715 18.04 -5.05 29.49
C ALA A 715 17.40 -5.92 30.59
N ALA A 716 16.09 -5.75 30.84
CA ALA A 716 15.31 -6.58 31.75
C ALA A 716 14.86 -7.92 31.13
N GLY A 717 15.25 -8.23 29.88
CA GLY A 717 14.90 -9.47 29.19
C GLY A 717 13.44 -9.56 28.74
N LYS A 718 12.72 -8.44 28.67
CA LYS A 718 11.35 -8.41 28.15
C LYS A 718 11.38 -8.43 26.61
N PRO A 719 10.47 -9.17 25.94
CA PRO A 719 10.46 -9.24 24.49
C PRO A 719 9.98 -7.91 23.88
N VAL A 720 10.81 -7.37 23.00
CA VAL A 720 10.59 -6.08 22.32
C VAL A 720 10.78 -6.27 20.82
N PHE A 721 9.79 -5.84 20.04
CA PHE A 721 9.87 -5.72 18.58
C PHE A 721 10.02 -4.25 18.19
N ARG A 722 10.97 -3.94 17.30
CA ARG A 722 11.22 -2.57 16.83
C ARG A 722 10.79 -2.42 15.38
N ILE A 723 10.04 -1.37 15.11
CA ILE A 723 9.61 -0.94 13.79
C ILE A 723 10.08 0.51 13.63
N ALA A 724 10.92 0.75 12.63
CA ALA A 724 11.35 2.09 12.26
C ALA A 724 10.55 2.58 11.04
N LEU A 725 10.04 3.81 11.13
CA LEU A 725 9.37 4.54 10.05
C LEU A 725 10.26 5.71 9.64
N VAL A 726 10.36 5.98 8.34
CA VAL A 726 11.07 7.16 7.84
C VAL A 726 10.33 8.43 8.23
N ASP A 727 9.01 8.44 8.03
CA ASP A 727 8.11 9.52 8.42
C ASP A 727 6.67 8.99 8.54
N ALA A 728 5.73 9.87 8.90
CA ALA A 728 4.32 9.50 9.09
C ALA A 728 3.63 8.88 7.84
N LEU A 729 4.11 9.12 6.62
CA LEU A 729 3.55 8.50 5.41
C LEU A 729 3.81 6.98 5.36
N ASP A 730 4.75 6.45 6.15
CA ASP A 730 4.94 5.01 6.29
C ASP A 730 3.80 4.32 7.03
N LEU A 731 2.85 5.06 7.62
CA LEU A 731 1.59 4.46 8.07
C LEU A 731 0.86 3.73 6.93
N GLY A 732 1.06 4.14 5.66
CA GLY A 732 0.54 3.39 4.52
C GLY A 732 1.12 1.98 4.42
N ALA A 733 2.41 1.83 4.70
CA ALA A 733 3.07 0.53 4.81
C ALA A 733 2.59 -0.24 6.06
N GLU A 734 2.50 0.43 7.21
CA GLU A 734 2.12 -0.23 8.46
C GLU A 734 0.68 -0.75 8.45
N PHE A 735 -0.28 -0.05 7.83
CA PHE A 735 -1.62 -0.59 7.63
C PHE A 735 -1.56 -1.99 6.99
N PHE A 736 -0.79 -2.16 5.92
CA PHE A 736 -0.69 -3.46 5.26
C PHE A 736 0.10 -4.51 6.06
N ARG A 737 1.24 -4.12 6.68
CA ARG A 737 2.05 -5.04 7.50
C ARG A 737 1.21 -5.67 8.61
N TRP A 738 0.43 -4.85 9.30
CA TRP A 738 -0.39 -5.28 10.42
C TRP A 738 -1.59 -6.11 10.00
N GLU A 739 -2.20 -5.81 8.85
CA GLU A 739 -3.25 -6.66 8.26
C GLU A 739 -2.71 -8.08 8.02
N VAL A 740 -1.51 -8.22 7.44
CA VAL A 740 -0.84 -9.52 7.25
C VAL A 740 -0.50 -10.18 8.59
N ALA A 741 0.14 -9.46 9.51
CA ALA A 741 0.54 -10.01 10.81
C ALA A 741 -0.67 -10.52 11.61
N THR A 742 -1.79 -9.79 11.59
CA THR A 742 -3.03 -10.18 12.27
C THR A 742 -3.64 -11.43 11.63
N ALA A 743 -3.66 -11.50 10.29
CA ALA A 743 -4.13 -12.68 9.58
C ALA A 743 -3.27 -13.92 9.88
N VAL A 744 -1.95 -13.76 10.00
CA VAL A 744 -1.01 -14.82 10.40
C VAL A 744 -1.27 -15.27 11.84
N ILE A 745 -1.44 -14.35 12.80
CA ILE A 745 -1.81 -14.72 14.18
C ILE A 745 -3.14 -15.48 14.19
N GLY A 746 -4.13 -15.05 13.40
CA GLY A 746 -5.40 -15.76 13.24
C GLY A 746 -5.21 -17.21 12.78
N ALA A 747 -4.34 -17.44 11.79
CA ALA A 747 -4.02 -18.79 11.32
C ALA A 747 -3.35 -19.63 12.43
N MET A 748 -2.41 -19.04 13.16
CA MET A 748 -1.71 -19.71 14.26
C MET A 748 -2.62 -20.06 15.44
N LEU A 749 -3.67 -19.27 15.68
CA LEU A 749 -4.66 -19.51 16.73
C LEU A 749 -5.83 -20.41 16.25
N GLY A 750 -5.94 -20.69 14.95
CA GLY A 750 -7.05 -21.41 14.34
C GLY A 750 -8.37 -20.62 14.42
N ILE A 751 -8.29 -19.30 14.22
CA ILE A 751 -9.39 -18.35 14.30
C ILE A 751 -9.66 -17.78 12.90
N ASP A 752 -10.92 -17.56 12.56
CA ASP A 752 -11.30 -16.74 11.40
C ASP A 752 -11.06 -15.25 11.70
N PRO A 753 -10.06 -14.60 11.09
CA PRO A 753 -9.74 -13.21 11.39
C PRO A 753 -10.70 -12.23 10.71
N PHE A 754 -11.70 -12.69 9.96
CA PHE A 754 -12.55 -11.86 9.09
C PHE A 754 -14.03 -11.81 9.52
N ASP A 755 -14.50 -12.68 10.41
CA ASP A 755 -15.85 -12.60 11.00
C ASP A 755 -15.88 -11.73 12.29
N GLN A 756 -17.07 -11.53 12.88
CA GLN A 756 -17.26 -10.74 14.12
C GLN A 756 -18.59 -11.07 14.87
N PRO A 757 -18.77 -12.31 15.32
CA PRO A 757 -20.05 -12.77 15.87
C PRO A 757 -20.44 -12.05 17.18
N ASP A 758 -19.49 -11.64 18.01
CA ASP A 758 -19.77 -11.10 19.35
C ASP A 758 -20.12 -9.60 19.33
N VAL A 759 -19.63 -8.87 18.32
CA VAL A 759 -20.11 -7.51 18.04
C VAL A 759 -21.59 -7.54 17.67
N GLN A 760 -22.03 -8.53 16.90
CA GLN A 760 -23.43 -8.65 16.48
C GLN A 760 -24.38 -8.87 17.67
N LYS A 761 -23.96 -9.62 18.69
CA LYS A 761 -24.75 -9.84 19.92
C LYS A 761 -25.12 -8.52 20.61
N ALA A 762 -24.15 -7.60 20.77
CA ALA A 762 -24.42 -6.28 21.36
C ALA A 762 -25.35 -5.42 20.49
N LYS A 763 -25.22 -5.51 19.15
CA LYS A 763 -26.12 -4.83 18.20
C LYS A 763 -27.56 -5.34 18.31
N ASP A 764 -27.74 -6.65 18.45
CA ASP A 764 -29.07 -7.26 18.57
C ASP A 764 -29.73 -6.92 19.90
N LYS A 765 -28.97 -6.88 21.00
CA LYS A 765 -29.45 -6.37 22.29
C LYS A 765 -29.89 -4.91 22.19
N THR A 766 -29.07 -4.06 21.57
CA THR A 766 -29.40 -2.64 21.34
C THR A 766 -30.70 -2.50 20.52
N LYS A 767 -30.85 -3.25 19.43
CA LYS A 767 -32.08 -3.25 18.61
C LYS A 767 -33.31 -3.67 19.41
N THR A 768 -33.17 -4.66 20.29
CA THR A 768 -34.25 -5.14 21.16
C THR A 768 -34.68 -4.04 22.14
N LEU A 769 -33.72 -3.36 22.77
CA LEU A 769 -33.98 -2.24 23.67
C LEU A 769 -34.65 -1.06 22.97
N LEU A 770 -34.24 -0.73 21.75
CA LEU A 770 -34.88 0.33 20.95
C LEU A 770 -36.30 -0.05 20.50
N ALA A 771 -36.54 -1.34 20.19
CA ALA A 771 -37.88 -1.83 19.87
C ALA A 771 -38.80 -1.77 21.09
N GLU A 772 -38.30 -2.09 22.28
CA GLU A 772 -39.03 -1.97 23.54
C GLU A 772 -39.30 -0.51 23.89
N LEU A 773 -38.31 0.38 23.76
CA LEU A 773 -38.49 1.83 23.92
C LEU A 773 -39.63 2.35 23.04
N LYS A 774 -39.71 1.90 21.79
CA LYS A 774 -40.79 2.28 20.87
C LYS A 774 -42.18 1.82 21.35
N GLN A 775 -42.25 0.70 22.05
CA GLN A 775 -43.51 0.12 22.55
C GLN A 775 -43.94 0.71 23.90
N THR A 776 -42.99 0.89 24.82
CA THR A 776 -43.26 1.24 26.23
C THR A 776 -42.98 2.72 26.55
N GLY A 777 -42.26 3.42 25.68
CA GLY A 777 -41.80 4.80 25.90
C GLY A 777 -40.65 4.93 26.90
N ARG A 778 -40.08 3.83 27.40
CA ARG A 778 -38.97 3.83 28.37
C ARG A 778 -37.93 2.77 28.03
N LEU A 779 -36.65 3.09 28.26
CA LEU A 779 -35.58 2.11 28.16
C LEU A 779 -35.51 1.26 29.44
N PRO A 780 -35.47 -0.08 29.33
CA PRO A 780 -35.15 -0.95 30.46
C PRO A 780 -33.80 -0.58 31.07
N SER A 781 -33.64 -0.73 32.38
CA SER A 781 -32.35 -0.52 33.05
C SER A 781 -31.88 -1.81 33.73
N PRO A 782 -30.56 -2.08 33.78
CA PRO A 782 -30.02 -3.17 34.57
C PRO A 782 -30.45 -3.09 36.04
N GLU A 783 -30.53 -4.24 36.71
CA GLU A 783 -30.86 -4.29 38.14
C GLU A 783 -29.83 -3.50 38.96
N LYS A 784 -30.31 -2.51 39.72
CA LYS A 784 -29.46 -1.69 40.59
C LYS A 784 -29.14 -2.48 41.84
N HIS A 785 -27.85 -2.71 42.07
CA HIS A 785 -27.36 -3.44 43.25
C HIS A 785 -26.88 -2.47 44.34
N TRP A 786 -26.44 -1.27 43.95
CA TRP A 786 -26.02 -0.21 44.86
C TRP A 786 -26.35 1.16 44.26
N GLU A 787 -26.76 2.12 45.10
CA GLU A 787 -27.06 3.49 44.69
C GLU A 787 -26.82 4.46 45.85
N ALA A 788 -25.89 5.40 45.66
CA ALA A 788 -25.67 6.53 46.56
C ALA A 788 -24.91 7.63 45.81
N GLU A 789 -24.90 8.84 46.37
CA GLU A 789 -24.08 9.97 45.87
C GLU A 789 -24.32 10.36 44.39
N GLY A 790 -25.48 10.00 43.85
CA GLY A 790 -25.84 10.20 42.43
C GLY A 790 -25.27 9.16 41.46
N LEU A 791 -24.67 8.09 41.98
CA LEU A 791 -24.16 6.95 41.23
C LEU A 791 -25.05 5.73 41.44
N SER A 792 -25.19 4.87 40.43
CA SER A 792 -25.78 3.54 40.60
C SER A 792 -24.92 2.46 39.95
N LEU A 793 -24.70 1.37 40.66
CA LEU A 793 -23.90 0.23 40.23
C LEU A 793 -24.79 -0.99 39.98
N SER A 794 -24.61 -1.62 38.84
CA SER A 794 -25.22 -2.90 38.49
C SER A 794 -24.12 -3.91 38.16
N PHE A 795 -24.06 -5.01 38.91
CA PHE A 795 -23.06 -6.04 38.70
C PHE A 795 -23.61 -7.15 37.82
N SER A 796 -22.78 -7.70 36.93
CA SER A 796 -23.14 -8.91 36.20
C SER A 796 -23.24 -10.10 37.15
N GLN A 797 -23.91 -11.18 36.73
CA GLN A 797 -23.98 -12.40 37.52
C GLN A 797 -22.60 -12.94 37.95
N ALA A 798 -21.59 -12.86 37.07
CA ALA A 798 -20.21 -13.26 37.36
C ALA A 798 -19.51 -12.35 38.39
N ALA A 799 -20.08 -11.18 38.67
CA ALA A 799 -19.59 -10.20 39.64
C ALA A 799 -20.54 -10.02 40.85
N ALA A 800 -21.58 -10.85 40.98
CA ALA A 800 -22.62 -10.70 42.01
C ALA A 800 -22.07 -10.65 43.45
N GLY A 801 -20.94 -11.30 43.74
CA GLY A 801 -20.27 -11.21 45.04
C GLY A 801 -19.82 -9.80 45.44
N ALA A 802 -19.61 -8.91 44.46
CA ALA A 802 -19.28 -7.50 44.72
C ALA A 802 -20.49 -6.68 45.20
N ALA A 803 -21.72 -7.19 45.05
CA ALA A 803 -22.95 -6.50 45.44
C ALA A 803 -23.31 -6.61 46.93
N ALA A 804 -22.62 -7.43 47.73
CA ALA A 804 -22.96 -7.63 49.15
C ALA A 804 -22.80 -6.33 49.99
N GLY A 805 -23.30 -6.24 51.23
CA GLY A 805 -23.02 -5.11 52.12
C GLY A 805 -23.83 -3.82 51.87
N GLY A 806 -24.15 -3.09 52.94
CA GLY A 806 -25.00 -1.89 52.91
C GLY A 806 -24.23 -0.60 53.24
N THR A 807 -23.34 -0.18 52.33
CA THR A 807 -22.48 0.99 52.54
C THR A 807 -23.01 2.22 51.81
N SER A 808 -22.70 3.41 52.32
CA SER A 808 -23.10 4.68 51.71
C SER A 808 -22.10 5.25 50.71
N SER A 809 -20.92 4.63 50.54
CA SER A 809 -19.85 5.14 49.68
C SER A 809 -19.44 4.12 48.60
N VAL A 810 -19.01 4.62 47.44
CA VAL A 810 -18.77 3.84 46.22
C VAL A 810 -17.48 3.01 46.29
N GLU A 811 -16.58 3.33 47.21
CA GLU A 811 -15.28 2.72 47.44
C GLU A 811 -15.38 1.22 47.71
N GLU A 812 -16.23 0.80 48.63
CA GLU A 812 -16.34 -0.60 49.03
C GLU A 812 -16.88 -1.53 47.93
N PRO A 813 -18.00 -1.23 47.24
CA PRO A 813 -18.47 -2.08 46.14
C PRO A 813 -17.46 -2.12 44.97
N LEU A 814 -16.79 -1.00 44.64
CA LEU A 814 -15.74 -1.01 43.61
C LEU A 814 -14.49 -1.79 44.04
N ALA A 815 -14.06 -1.68 45.30
CA ALA A 815 -12.93 -2.43 45.83
C ALA A 815 -13.14 -3.94 45.72
N ARG A 816 -14.35 -4.41 46.05
CA ARG A 816 -14.73 -5.82 45.94
C ARG A 816 -14.83 -6.29 44.49
N PHE A 817 -15.37 -5.46 43.60
CA PHE A 817 -15.38 -5.77 42.18
C PHE A 817 -13.97 -5.90 41.62
N LEU A 818 -13.10 -4.94 41.89
CA LEU A 818 -11.72 -4.95 41.42
C LEU A 818 -10.88 -6.07 42.07
N ALA A 819 -11.29 -6.58 43.24
CA ALA A 819 -10.69 -7.76 43.87
C ALA A 819 -10.99 -9.08 43.13
N LEU A 820 -11.92 -9.08 42.17
CA LEU A 820 -12.14 -10.22 41.28
C LEU A 820 -11.06 -10.37 40.20
N ALA A 821 -10.13 -9.41 40.09
CA ALA A 821 -9.01 -9.46 39.17
C ALA A 821 -8.02 -10.55 39.58
N LYS A 822 -7.68 -11.41 38.62
CA LYS A 822 -6.71 -12.50 38.76
C LYS A 822 -5.38 -12.08 38.13
N LYS A 823 -4.33 -12.86 38.39
CA LYS A 823 -3.04 -12.71 37.73
C LYS A 823 -3.22 -12.82 36.21
N ASN A 824 -2.58 -11.93 35.45
CA ASN A 824 -2.68 -11.79 33.99
C ASN A 824 -4.06 -11.35 33.47
N ASP A 825 -4.98 -10.92 34.33
CA ASP A 825 -6.19 -10.25 33.86
C ASP A 825 -5.85 -8.85 33.32
N TYR A 826 -6.72 -8.33 32.44
CA TYR A 826 -6.77 -6.94 32.05
C TYR A 826 -8.10 -6.30 32.47
N ILE A 827 -8.10 -4.97 32.56
CA ILE A 827 -9.29 -4.18 32.89
C ILE A 827 -9.70 -3.36 31.67
N GLY A 828 -10.96 -3.41 31.28
CA GLY A 828 -11.54 -2.59 30.21
C GLY A 828 -12.40 -1.47 30.79
N LEU A 829 -12.02 -0.22 30.54
CA LEU A 829 -12.84 0.96 30.82
C LEU A 829 -13.67 1.31 29.58
N GLN A 830 -14.98 1.13 29.68
CA GLN A 830 -15.93 1.27 28.59
C GLN A 830 -16.77 2.53 28.80
N VAL A 831 -16.52 3.58 28.01
CA VAL A 831 -16.94 4.94 28.36
C VAL A 831 -18.01 5.48 27.42
N TYR A 832 -19.28 5.53 27.85
CA TYR A 832 -20.40 6.18 27.16
C TYR A 832 -20.64 7.58 27.70
N LEU A 833 -19.64 8.44 27.53
CA LEU A 833 -19.62 9.85 27.90
C LEU A 833 -19.20 10.70 26.69
N PRO A 834 -19.34 12.03 26.75
CA PRO A 834 -18.85 12.91 25.68
C PRO A 834 -17.36 12.66 25.38
N SER A 835 -17.06 12.46 24.10
CA SER A 835 -15.70 12.13 23.61
C SER A 835 -14.96 13.38 23.07
N ASP A 836 -15.23 14.53 23.67
CA ASP A 836 -14.68 15.84 23.31
C ASP A 836 -13.37 16.19 24.05
N GLY A 837 -12.82 15.24 24.80
CA GLY A 837 -11.58 15.36 25.55
C GLY A 837 -11.72 15.94 26.96
N ARG A 838 -12.89 16.46 27.35
CA ARG A 838 -13.10 17.04 28.71
C ARG A 838 -12.90 16.04 29.85
N HIS A 839 -12.95 14.75 29.56
CA HIS A 839 -12.84 13.68 30.55
C HIS A 839 -11.57 12.84 30.40
N ASP A 840 -10.73 13.09 29.39
CA ASP A 840 -9.57 12.27 29.10
C ASP A 840 -8.55 12.26 30.25
N GLU A 841 -8.34 13.41 30.90
CA GLU A 841 -7.40 13.53 32.03
C GLU A 841 -7.82 12.67 33.23
N VAL A 842 -9.08 12.73 33.65
CA VAL A 842 -9.58 11.93 34.77
C VAL A 842 -9.62 10.43 34.44
N LEU A 843 -9.94 10.07 33.20
CA LEU A 843 -9.89 8.68 32.72
C LEU A 843 -8.44 8.16 32.69
N PHE A 844 -7.48 8.99 32.28
CA PHE A 844 -6.06 8.65 32.31
C PHE A 844 -5.54 8.47 33.74
N GLU A 845 -5.99 9.31 34.69
CA GLU A 845 -5.70 9.14 36.10
C GLU A 845 -6.30 7.86 36.68
N MET A 846 -7.55 7.56 36.36
CA MET A 846 -8.21 6.32 36.74
C MET A 846 -7.45 5.11 36.18
N ARG A 847 -7.01 5.17 34.93
CA ARG A 847 -6.15 4.15 34.30
C ARG A 847 -4.85 3.95 35.07
N ARG A 848 -4.13 5.03 35.43
CA ARG A 848 -2.91 4.96 36.26
C ARG A 848 -3.19 4.38 37.64
N ALA A 849 -4.31 4.71 38.25
CA ALA A 849 -4.71 4.16 39.54
C ALA A 849 -4.91 2.64 39.46
N LEU A 850 -5.68 2.16 38.46
CA LEU A 850 -5.91 0.73 38.24
C LEU A 850 -4.64 -0.06 37.98
N ILE A 851 -3.74 0.46 37.14
CA ILE A 851 -2.45 -0.18 36.86
C ILE A 851 -1.65 -0.35 38.16
N ARG A 852 -1.60 0.70 39.00
CA ARG A 852 -0.87 0.66 40.26
C ARG A 852 -1.49 -0.27 41.30
N THR A 853 -2.82 -0.27 41.43
CA THR A 853 -3.51 -1.03 42.49
C THR A 853 -3.70 -2.50 42.14
N ARG A 854 -3.78 -2.85 40.85
CA ARG A 854 -4.08 -4.22 40.40
C ARG A 854 -2.94 -4.90 39.64
N ALA A 855 -1.90 -4.17 39.25
CA ALA A 855 -0.81 -4.68 38.41
C ALA A 855 -1.32 -5.34 37.10
N CYS A 856 -2.50 -4.93 36.64
CA CYS A 856 -3.13 -5.39 35.40
C CYS A 856 -2.90 -4.40 34.27
N SER A 857 -2.93 -4.89 33.02
CA SER A 857 -3.08 -4.03 31.86
C SER A 857 -4.46 -3.38 31.86
N VAL A 858 -4.57 -2.15 31.39
CA VAL A 858 -5.85 -1.44 31.32
C VAL A 858 -6.08 -0.94 29.90
N GLN A 859 -7.14 -1.42 29.24
CA GLN A 859 -7.69 -0.85 28.01
C GLN A 859 -8.75 0.19 28.37
N TRP A 860 -8.91 1.22 27.54
CA TRP A 860 -10.03 2.12 27.67
C TRP A 860 -10.45 2.66 26.30
N GLY A 861 -11.74 2.98 26.15
CA GLY A 861 -12.24 3.56 24.91
C GLY A 861 -13.64 4.13 25.06
N TYR A 862 -13.95 5.10 24.19
CA TYR A 862 -15.29 5.69 24.10
C TYR A 862 -16.26 4.78 23.34
N GLY A 863 -17.46 4.62 23.88
CA GLY A 863 -18.57 3.92 23.24
C GLY A 863 -19.41 4.88 22.40
N PRO A 864 -20.04 4.41 21.31
CA PRO A 864 -20.02 3.05 20.79
C PRO A 864 -18.75 2.68 19.99
N ARG A 865 -17.78 3.58 19.75
CA ARG A 865 -16.57 3.29 18.95
C ARG A 865 -15.88 1.99 19.37
N TYR A 866 -15.58 1.79 20.66
CA TYR A 866 -14.89 0.57 21.10
C TYR A 866 -15.71 -0.72 20.85
N LEU A 867 -17.05 -0.64 20.75
CA LEU A 867 -17.89 -1.80 20.45
C LEU A 867 -17.56 -2.41 19.08
N HIS A 868 -17.17 -1.56 18.14
CA HIS A 868 -16.74 -1.93 16.79
C HIS A 868 -15.21 -1.96 16.69
N SER A 869 -14.53 -2.17 17.82
CA SER A 869 -13.09 -2.36 17.95
C SER A 869 -12.84 -3.49 18.97
N THR A 870 -12.48 -3.16 20.20
CA THR A 870 -12.16 -4.15 21.25
C THR A 870 -13.37 -4.93 21.77
N GLY A 871 -14.61 -4.51 21.46
CA GLY A 871 -15.83 -5.14 21.94
C GLY A 871 -15.97 -6.62 21.57
N GLN A 872 -15.36 -7.05 20.46
CA GLN A 872 -15.27 -8.46 20.07
C GLN A 872 -14.42 -9.25 21.07
N LEU A 873 -13.19 -8.79 21.36
CA LEU A 873 -12.30 -9.37 22.37
C LEU A 873 -12.94 -9.43 23.76
N HIS A 874 -13.62 -8.36 24.17
CA HIS A 874 -14.23 -8.26 25.50
C HIS A 874 -15.28 -9.36 25.77
N LYS A 875 -15.95 -9.82 24.71
CA LYS A 875 -17.06 -10.80 24.78
C LYS A 875 -16.65 -12.18 24.32
N GLY A 876 -15.84 -12.26 23.26
CA GLY A 876 -15.45 -13.49 22.59
C GLY A 876 -14.08 -14.03 22.98
N GLY A 877 -13.19 -13.20 23.53
CA GLY A 877 -11.82 -13.60 23.89
C GLY A 877 -11.74 -14.46 25.15
N GLU A 878 -10.53 -14.67 25.66
CA GLU A 878 -10.31 -15.38 26.94
C GLU A 878 -11.05 -14.72 28.11
N ASP A 879 -11.42 -15.51 29.13
CA ASP A 879 -11.98 -14.97 30.39
C ASP A 879 -10.91 -14.44 31.33
N ASN A 880 -10.22 -13.41 30.86
CA ASN A 880 -9.18 -12.68 31.57
C ASN A 880 -9.46 -11.16 31.61
N GLY A 881 -10.71 -10.74 31.45
CA GLY A 881 -11.13 -9.33 31.43
C GLY A 881 -12.10 -8.95 32.55
N LEU A 882 -11.91 -7.76 33.13
CA LEU A 882 -12.87 -7.08 34.02
C LEU A 882 -13.33 -5.77 33.39
N PHE A 883 -14.64 -5.52 33.35
CA PHE A 883 -15.19 -4.40 32.59
C PHE A 883 -15.94 -3.40 33.45
N LEU A 884 -15.58 -2.12 33.35
CA LEU A 884 -16.30 -1.01 33.96
C LEU A 884 -16.99 -0.22 32.86
N VAL A 885 -18.33 -0.32 32.80
CA VAL A 885 -19.15 0.40 31.83
C VAL A 885 -19.63 1.69 32.47
N LEU A 886 -19.09 2.83 32.05
CA LEU A 886 -19.45 4.15 32.54
C LEU A 886 -20.48 4.76 31.58
N CYS A 887 -21.67 5.10 32.07
CA CYS A 887 -22.74 5.66 31.23
C CYS A 887 -23.32 6.91 31.86
N ALA A 888 -23.33 8.02 31.11
CA ALA A 888 -24.01 9.25 31.55
C ALA A 888 -25.53 9.04 31.62
N ASP A 889 -26.14 9.56 32.67
CA ASP A 889 -27.58 9.59 32.90
C ASP A 889 -28.06 11.05 32.81
N GLY A 890 -28.59 11.42 31.63
CA GLY A 890 -29.12 12.77 31.36
C GLY A 890 -28.23 13.62 30.44
N GLY A 891 -28.27 14.94 30.62
CA GLY A 891 -27.57 15.92 29.77
C GLY A 891 -28.38 16.37 28.54
N THR A 892 -27.70 16.99 27.57
CA THR A 892 -28.31 17.39 26.29
C THR A 892 -28.93 16.17 25.62
N ASP A 893 -30.09 16.36 24.99
CA ASP A 893 -30.65 15.35 24.11
C ASP A 893 -30.96 15.96 22.74
N LEU A 894 -30.60 15.22 21.70
CA LEU A 894 -30.74 15.65 20.31
C LEU A 894 -31.67 14.66 19.59
N PRO A 895 -32.79 15.14 19.02
CA PRO A 895 -33.66 14.26 18.24
C PRO A 895 -32.94 13.82 16.96
N ILE A 896 -33.17 12.57 16.55
CA ILE A 896 -32.68 12.05 15.28
C ILE A 896 -33.85 12.05 14.29
N PRO A 897 -33.81 12.85 13.22
CA PRO A 897 -34.84 12.82 12.18
C PRO A 897 -35.05 11.40 11.65
N ASP A 898 -36.30 11.06 11.35
CA ASP A 898 -36.70 9.77 10.78
C ASP A 898 -36.33 8.52 11.63
N MET A 899 -36.01 8.71 12.92
CA MET A 899 -35.81 7.63 13.88
C MET A 899 -36.75 7.80 15.09
N ALA A 900 -37.18 6.67 15.66
CA ALA A 900 -38.09 6.66 16.81
C ALA A 900 -37.38 6.89 18.16
N CYS A 901 -36.11 7.31 18.14
CA CYS A 901 -35.32 7.59 19.33
C CYS A 901 -34.44 8.83 19.12
N SER A 902 -34.01 9.42 20.23
CA SER A 902 -33.00 10.48 20.27
C SER A 902 -31.58 9.91 20.40
N PHE A 903 -30.56 10.77 20.25
CA PHE A 903 -29.17 10.38 20.46
C PHE A 903 -28.90 9.93 21.89
N ARG A 904 -29.47 10.57 22.93
CA ARG A 904 -29.32 10.11 24.32
C ARG A 904 -29.93 8.74 24.52
N GLN A 905 -31.11 8.48 23.94
CA GLN A 905 -31.74 7.17 24.00
C GLN A 905 -30.91 6.11 23.27
N LEU A 906 -30.34 6.44 22.12
CA LEU A 906 -29.49 5.54 21.33
C LEU A 906 -28.21 5.14 22.09
N VAL A 907 -27.44 6.11 22.59
CA VAL A 907 -26.18 5.84 23.29
C VAL A 907 -26.42 5.07 24.60
N THR A 908 -27.49 5.38 25.33
CA THR A 908 -27.87 4.64 26.54
C THR A 908 -28.31 3.21 26.21
N ALA A 909 -29.07 3.00 25.13
CA ALA A 909 -29.44 1.66 24.68
C ALA A 909 -28.21 0.85 24.26
N GLN A 910 -27.21 1.48 23.63
CA GLN A 910 -25.94 0.83 23.28
C GLN A 910 -25.15 0.43 24.54
N ALA A 911 -25.06 1.30 25.54
CA ALA A 911 -24.38 1.00 26.80
C ALA A 911 -25.02 -0.19 27.54
N ILE A 912 -26.35 -0.20 27.64
CA ILE A 912 -27.09 -1.28 28.30
C ILE A 912 -26.99 -2.57 27.48
N GLY A 913 -27.13 -2.47 26.16
CA GLY A 913 -27.01 -3.62 25.27
C GLY A 913 -25.63 -4.27 25.32
N ASP A 914 -24.58 -3.46 25.51
CA ASP A 914 -23.22 -3.96 25.69
C ASP A 914 -23.03 -4.67 27.04
N PHE A 915 -23.50 -4.07 28.13
CA PHE A 915 -23.47 -4.72 29.44
C PHE A 915 -24.22 -6.05 29.46
N GLN A 916 -25.40 -6.12 28.82
CA GLN A 916 -26.16 -7.36 28.66
C GLN A 916 -25.42 -8.40 27.82
N ALA A 917 -24.62 -7.97 26.82
CA ALA A 917 -23.81 -8.87 26.01
C ALA A 917 -22.61 -9.42 26.80
N LEU A 918 -21.97 -8.60 27.64
CA LEU A 918 -20.93 -9.04 28.58
C LEU A 918 -21.50 -10.04 29.59
N GLU A 919 -22.66 -9.76 30.18
CA GLU A 919 -23.34 -10.67 31.09
C GLU A 919 -23.70 -12.00 30.42
N ALA A 920 -24.27 -11.97 29.22
CA ALA A 920 -24.58 -13.18 28.45
C ALA A 920 -23.32 -14.01 28.09
N ALA A 921 -22.15 -13.37 28.02
CA ALA A 921 -20.86 -14.02 27.81
C ALA A 921 -20.17 -14.43 29.14
N GLY A 922 -20.85 -14.29 30.28
CA GLY A 922 -20.32 -14.68 31.60
C GLY A 922 -19.21 -13.78 32.13
N ARG A 923 -19.09 -12.55 31.61
CA ARG A 923 -17.99 -11.64 31.95
C ARG A 923 -18.20 -10.94 33.29
N ARG A 924 -17.09 -10.68 33.99
CA ARG A 924 -17.05 -9.86 35.21
C ARG A 924 -17.19 -8.38 34.82
N ALA A 925 -18.38 -7.82 35.00
CA ALA A 925 -18.68 -6.47 34.58
C ALA A 925 -19.46 -5.70 35.65
N VAL A 926 -19.23 -4.39 35.71
CA VAL A 926 -20.04 -3.44 36.47
C VAL A 926 -20.51 -2.32 35.55
N PHE A 927 -21.81 -2.07 35.54
CA PHE A 927 -22.42 -0.92 34.88
C PHE A 927 -22.60 0.19 35.90
N ILE A 928 -21.98 1.34 35.64
CA ILE A 928 -21.94 2.49 36.51
C ILE A 928 -22.67 3.63 35.80
N ARG A 929 -23.85 3.98 36.30
CA ARG A 929 -24.52 5.21 35.88
C ARG A 929 -23.92 6.38 36.61
N VAL A 930 -23.51 7.39 35.84
CA VAL A 930 -23.02 8.67 36.36
C VAL A 930 -24.05 9.76 36.07
N PRO A 931 -24.16 10.80 36.92
CA PRO A 931 -25.11 11.89 36.70
C PRO A 931 -24.78 12.72 35.45
N ALA A 932 -25.71 13.60 35.07
CA ALA A 932 -25.63 14.43 33.87
C ALA A 932 -24.38 15.33 33.77
N ASP A 933 -23.78 15.73 34.90
CA ASP A 933 -22.44 16.32 34.94
C ASP A 933 -21.42 15.27 35.41
N PRO A 934 -20.79 14.54 34.48
CA PRO A 934 -19.98 13.37 34.82
C PRO A 934 -18.65 13.75 35.47
N ALA A 935 -18.17 15.00 35.41
CA ALA A 935 -16.81 15.34 35.84
C ALA A 935 -16.56 15.03 37.32
N ALA A 936 -17.43 15.49 38.22
CA ALA A 936 -17.30 15.24 39.66
C ALA A 936 -17.55 13.78 40.03
N ALA A 937 -18.36 13.07 39.25
CA ALA A 937 -18.66 11.65 39.45
C ALA A 937 -17.49 10.76 39.03
N LEU A 938 -16.89 11.03 37.86
CA LEU A 938 -15.68 10.38 37.38
C LEU A 938 -14.52 10.57 38.35
N ARG A 939 -14.35 11.80 38.88
CA ARG A 939 -13.32 12.07 39.89
C ARG A 939 -13.49 11.19 41.12
N ARG A 940 -14.72 11.10 41.65
CA ARG A 940 -15.05 10.23 42.79
C ARG A 940 -14.77 8.76 42.49
N ILE A 941 -15.15 8.28 41.31
CA ILE A 941 -14.83 6.90 40.88
C ILE A 941 -13.32 6.69 40.80
N ALA A 942 -12.57 7.62 40.20
CA ALA A 942 -11.12 7.54 40.08
C ALA A 942 -10.41 7.53 41.44
N ASP A 943 -10.85 8.38 42.37
CA ASP A 943 -10.32 8.42 43.73
C ASP A 943 -10.67 7.13 44.49
N ALA A 944 -11.89 6.62 44.35
CA ALA A 944 -12.32 5.36 44.95
C ALA A 944 -11.47 4.18 44.45
N VAL A 945 -11.20 4.12 43.15
CA VAL A 945 -10.28 3.15 42.53
C VAL A 945 -8.85 3.27 43.07
N GLY A 946 -8.38 4.49 43.30
CA GLY A 946 -7.05 4.74 43.87
C GLY A 946 -6.91 4.32 45.34
N GLN A 947 -8.00 4.31 46.09
CA GLN A 947 -8.04 3.90 47.50
C GLN A 947 -8.17 2.39 47.71
N THR A 948 -8.43 1.60 46.67
CA THR A 948 -8.49 0.14 46.77
C THR A 948 -7.07 -0.44 46.88
N VAL A 949 -6.41 -0.26 48.02
CA VAL A 949 -5.13 -0.91 48.34
C VAL A 949 -5.39 -2.41 48.59
N GLN A 950 -4.44 -3.27 48.23
CA GLN A 950 -4.51 -4.73 48.40
C GLN A 950 -5.07 -5.10 49.78
N VAL A 951 -6.32 -5.56 49.83
CA VAL A 951 -6.76 -6.42 50.92
C VAL A 951 -5.99 -7.71 50.72
N SER A 952 -4.97 -7.90 51.56
CA SER A 952 -4.01 -9.01 51.57
C SER A 952 -4.66 -10.38 51.50
#